data_AF-A0A3B0SD11-F1
#
_entry.id   AF-A0A3B0SD11-F1
#
_cell.length_a   1.000
_cell.length_b   1.000
_cell.length_c   1.000
_cell.angle_alpha   90.00
_cell.angle_beta   90.00
_cell.angle_gamma   90.00
#
_symmetry.space_group_name_H-M   'P 1'
#
loop_
_entity.id
_entity.type
_entity.pdbx_description
1 polymer ?
#
loop_
_entity_poly.entity_id
_entity_poly.type
_entity_poly.pdbx_seq_one_letter_code
_entity_poly.pdbx_strand_id
1 'polypeptide(L)'
;MFKFIPMFKSIIVTFALILVSGAGAAADTVHHKMDITLDPASHSIKATDSITIPASLAREGMILQINSDLKVEKIAGTVGFKIVDTGKNARDIGIDRDNDKKESIIKVSHYRLSGITAGKPVTLTLKMSGVINNPVIQINEEYARGFSQSPGLIEERGVYLAGATYWVPTLKDTLITYDITVRMPADWRSVSQGARVKYNTAEFHEDGWKADTPTEEIYLIAAKFAEYELPVGNVKAMAFLRTPDAAMANKYLETTAQYMEMYRSLLGPYPYTKFALVENFWETGYGMPSFTLLGSQIIRFPFILHSSYPHELLHNWWGNGVFIDFETGNWAEGLTAYMADHLVAEQRGKGGEYRRSILQRYTNYVDDKTDFPLRDFKSRNNAVTEAVGYGKTSQMFNMLRTAVGDENFKRSFQRFYRNHKFRVGTFDDIRVAFEETSGQDLKAFFAQWVDDTGAPELTLAKATQSGDKLTLTLKQIQKHAPFDILVPVAVYTADTVESHMLSMDKRTQDFTITIKGKAVRVEVDPEFDLFRRLHWAEIPPSLSNAFGADKVMMVLPANTTDVLKKRYENMAAIWGGGNKVTVVKDSELKELPKDGAIWLLGRDNRFYNVVEKALGQYDASLTKSGVKFGKRDVNMSENSTIIAVRNPANPQSVIVGLTAHNDASVKGLARKLPHYGKYSYLAFTNDAPDNSAKGQWPAVGSPLVKILDKSVVTTARLKPRPALAQLKPVFDGKRMMSHVAHLASPELEGRGVGTKGLDKAAQYIADSFKASGITPAGDKGSWFQSFTMTGPDDKPVTVKNVIGVIPGKNPKLGGQSVVLSAHYDHLGYGWPGVRAAFEGQIHPGADDNASGIAVMLELAKSMAKSAPDRSIILLATTAEEAGLLGARHYVKAMKDYPASKIIANVNLDTVGRAGEKVMIFGGTSATEWRFIFMGTTATTGIQTNLVMQEVNASDHTAFLEVGVPAIHIFGSPTGDYHRPGDKADTVSLSSLMKVAALTKEVVEYLGVRPEPLTSTLKPADPKAPKVLPPANRRSGRKVSTGAMPDFAFSGSGVKISSVAAKSAGADAGLKAGDIITSFGGDAVTNLREYTKALGKYNPGDKVAVIVKRGDEDVTLELTLKKR
;
A
#
# COMPACT_ATOMS: atom_id res chain seq x y z
N MET A 1 5.26 34.75 -64.20
CA MET A 1 6.63 35.14 -63.86
C MET A 1 7.34 33.97 -63.19
N PHE A 2 8.01 33.17 -64.02
CA PHE A 2 9.33 32.55 -63.87
C PHE A 2 9.93 32.07 -62.51
N LYS A 3 10.30 30.77 -62.56
CA LYS A 3 11.50 30.02 -62.03
C LYS A 3 11.35 29.25 -60.71
N PHE A 4 11.69 27.95 -60.58
CA PHE A 4 12.10 26.88 -61.51
C PHE A 4 11.90 25.47 -60.87
N ILE A 5 12.01 24.46 -61.72
CA ILE A 5 11.59 23.03 -61.71
C ILE A 5 12.56 22.06 -60.96
N PRO A 6 12.12 20.83 -60.58
CA PRO A 6 12.86 19.83 -59.80
C PRO A 6 13.52 18.72 -60.66
N MET A 7 14.32 17.82 -60.05
CA MET A 7 14.73 16.57 -60.71
C MET A 7 14.88 15.41 -59.72
N PHE A 8 14.04 14.39 -59.91
CA PHE A 8 14.14 13.03 -59.35
C PHE A 8 14.88 12.14 -60.35
N LYS A 9 15.78 11.25 -59.90
CA LYS A 9 15.96 9.87 -60.42
C LYS A 9 16.98 9.05 -59.60
N SER A 10 16.41 8.15 -58.82
CA SER A 10 16.67 6.70 -58.64
C SER A 10 18.06 6.08 -58.89
N ILE A 11 18.46 5.20 -57.94
CA ILE A 11 18.93 3.79 -58.06
C ILE A 11 20.18 3.45 -57.21
N ILE A 12 19.93 2.63 -56.17
CA ILE A 12 20.68 1.45 -55.67
C ILE A 12 22.18 1.64 -55.38
N VAL A 13 22.61 1.34 -54.15
CA VAL A 13 23.67 0.37 -53.77
C VAL A 13 24.05 0.54 -52.29
N THR A 14 23.88 -0.55 -51.54
CA THR A 14 24.51 -0.95 -50.26
C THR A 14 24.14 -0.21 -48.97
N PHE A 15 23.14 -0.78 -48.27
CA PHE A 15 23.06 -0.78 -46.80
C PHE A 15 24.32 -1.45 -46.24
N ALA A 16 25.37 -0.67 -45.97
CA ALA A 16 26.42 -1.10 -45.07
C ALA A 16 25.90 -0.89 -43.64
N LEU A 17 25.47 -2.00 -43.01
CA LEU A 17 25.40 -2.08 -41.56
C LEU A 17 26.72 -1.55 -41.00
N ILE A 18 26.72 -0.35 -40.43
CA ILE A 18 27.66 -0.04 -39.37
C ILE A 18 27.11 -0.74 -38.13
N LEU A 19 27.31 -2.07 -38.11
CA LEU A 19 27.60 -2.81 -36.90
C LEU A 19 28.86 -2.15 -36.33
N VAL A 20 28.70 -1.08 -35.56
CA VAL A 20 29.62 -0.86 -34.45
C VAL A 20 29.32 -2.01 -33.52
N SER A 21 30.01 -3.12 -33.76
CA SER A 21 30.36 -4.09 -32.75
C SER A 21 30.92 -3.26 -31.59
N GLY A 22 30.07 -3.03 -30.59
CA GLY A 22 30.54 -2.85 -29.24
C GLY A 22 31.26 -4.13 -28.88
N ALA A 23 32.51 -4.26 -29.34
CA ALA A 23 33.52 -4.94 -28.57
C ALA A 23 33.61 -4.13 -27.28
N GLY A 24 32.65 -4.38 -26.38
CA GLY A 24 32.76 -3.96 -25.00
C GLY A 24 34.13 -4.44 -24.55
N ALA A 25 34.91 -3.54 -23.95
CA ALA A 25 35.97 -3.99 -23.06
C ALA A 25 35.34 -5.09 -22.20
N ALA A 26 35.76 -6.34 -22.41
CA ALA A 26 35.30 -7.45 -21.60
C ALA A 26 35.50 -6.99 -20.16
N ALA A 27 34.43 -6.97 -19.38
CA ALA A 27 34.53 -6.55 -18.00
C ALA A 27 35.64 -7.37 -17.34
N ASP A 28 36.56 -6.70 -16.65
CA ASP A 28 37.65 -7.33 -15.89
C ASP A 28 37.03 -8.08 -14.70
N THR A 29 36.37 -9.21 -14.96
CA THR A 29 35.67 -10.02 -13.97
C THR A 29 36.24 -11.43 -13.93
N VAL A 30 36.26 -12.00 -12.73
CA VAL A 30 36.61 -13.41 -12.54
C VAL A 30 35.39 -14.24 -12.96
N HIS A 31 35.59 -15.26 -13.78
CA HIS A 31 34.52 -16.15 -14.23
C HIS A 31 34.58 -17.49 -13.51
N HIS A 32 33.44 -17.92 -12.96
CA HIS A 32 33.27 -19.23 -12.33
C HIS A 32 32.38 -20.12 -13.19
N LYS A 33 32.84 -21.33 -13.50
CA LYS A 33 32.01 -22.35 -14.13
C LYS A 33 31.94 -23.57 -13.23
N MET A 34 30.78 -23.81 -12.62
CA MET A 34 30.64 -24.79 -11.54
C MET A 34 29.61 -25.89 -11.81
N ASP A 35 30.01 -27.13 -11.51
CA ASP A 35 29.10 -28.26 -11.36
C ASP A 35 28.95 -28.59 -9.87
N ILE A 36 27.73 -28.45 -9.35
CA ILE A 36 27.40 -28.52 -7.92
C ILE A 36 26.44 -29.69 -7.69
N THR A 37 26.68 -30.46 -6.64
CA THR A 37 25.74 -31.45 -6.10
C THR A 37 25.44 -31.10 -4.64
N LEU A 38 24.16 -30.94 -4.34
CA LEU A 38 23.65 -30.66 -2.99
C LEU A 38 22.98 -31.91 -2.42
N ASP A 39 23.30 -32.24 -1.18
CA ASP A 39 22.60 -33.27 -0.41
C ASP A 39 22.04 -32.66 0.90
N PRO A 40 20.76 -32.23 0.90
CA PRO A 40 20.11 -31.64 2.05
C PRO A 40 20.06 -32.54 3.30
N ALA A 41 20.03 -33.87 3.13
CA ALA A 41 19.92 -34.81 4.25
C ALA A 41 21.23 -34.94 5.03
N SER A 42 22.37 -34.80 4.34
CA SER A 42 23.71 -34.85 4.95
C SER A 42 24.35 -33.47 5.15
N HIS A 43 23.60 -32.39 4.89
CA HIS A 43 24.09 -31.01 4.94
C HIS A 43 25.31 -30.74 4.03
N SER A 44 25.49 -31.54 2.99
CA SER A 44 26.75 -31.59 2.25
C SER A 44 26.67 -30.96 0.86
N ILE A 45 27.83 -30.44 0.43
CA ILE A 45 28.05 -29.89 -0.90
C ILE A 45 29.27 -30.57 -1.53
N LYS A 46 29.17 -30.84 -2.84
CA LYS A 46 30.31 -31.15 -3.72
C LYS A 46 30.26 -30.21 -4.90
N ALA A 47 31.37 -29.54 -5.21
CA ALA A 47 31.46 -28.61 -6.33
C ALA A 47 32.76 -28.82 -7.09
N THR A 48 32.70 -28.72 -8.42
CA THR A 48 33.89 -28.57 -9.27
C THR A 48 33.81 -27.21 -9.94
N ASP A 49 34.77 -26.33 -9.67
CA ASP A 49 34.79 -24.95 -10.16
C ASP A 49 35.98 -24.72 -11.09
N SER A 50 35.71 -24.30 -12.32
CA SER A 50 36.71 -23.80 -13.25
C SER A 50 36.75 -22.28 -13.20
N ILE A 51 37.80 -21.75 -12.59
CA ILE A 51 38.00 -20.33 -12.33
C ILE A 51 38.85 -19.75 -13.46
N THR A 52 38.37 -18.68 -14.09
CA THR A 52 39.12 -17.89 -15.07
C THR A 52 39.34 -16.48 -14.55
N ILE A 53 40.60 -16.11 -14.35
CA ILE A 53 41.03 -14.77 -13.96
C ILE A 53 41.56 -14.06 -15.22
N PRO A 54 41.00 -12.91 -15.61
CA PRO A 54 41.43 -12.20 -16.82
C PRO A 54 42.85 -11.65 -16.67
N ALA A 55 43.53 -11.45 -17.80
CA ALA A 55 44.93 -10.97 -17.84
C ALA A 55 45.16 -9.65 -17.09
N SER A 56 44.16 -8.77 -17.10
CA SER A 56 44.11 -7.49 -16.40
C SER A 56 44.17 -7.63 -14.88
N LEU A 57 43.56 -8.66 -14.31
CA LEU A 57 43.53 -8.93 -12.86
C LEU A 57 44.62 -9.91 -12.40
N ALA A 58 45.14 -10.74 -13.28
CA ALA A 58 46.13 -11.76 -12.94
C ALA A 58 47.45 -11.13 -12.43
N ARG A 59 47.84 -11.46 -11.19
CA ARG A 59 49.05 -10.98 -10.52
C ARG A 59 49.73 -12.10 -9.72
N GLU A 60 51.06 -12.14 -9.71
CA GLU A 60 51.79 -13.10 -8.89
C GLU A 60 51.46 -12.92 -7.40
N GLY A 61 51.23 -14.02 -6.68
CA GLY A 61 50.99 -13.99 -5.23
C GLY A 61 49.55 -13.68 -4.81
N MET A 62 48.58 -13.63 -5.73
CA MET A 62 47.15 -13.47 -5.41
C MET A 62 46.67 -14.49 -4.38
N ILE A 63 45.72 -14.07 -3.53
CA ILE A 63 45.16 -14.89 -2.45
C ILE A 63 43.70 -15.19 -2.73
N LEU A 64 43.37 -16.47 -2.88
CA LEU A 64 42.00 -16.98 -2.88
C LEU A 64 41.56 -17.28 -1.46
N GLN A 65 40.35 -16.85 -1.12
CA GLN A 65 39.70 -17.13 0.16
C GLN A 65 38.59 -18.15 -0.04
N ILE A 66 38.60 -19.22 0.76
CA ILE A 66 37.61 -20.31 0.70
C ILE A 66 37.24 -20.69 2.13
N ASN A 67 36.00 -21.08 2.37
CA ASN A 67 35.55 -21.60 3.65
C ASN A 67 36.43 -22.78 4.12
N SER A 68 36.89 -22.73 5.37
CA SER A 68 37.79 -23.73 5.96
C SER A 68 37.12 -25.08 6.23
N ASP A 69 35.77 -25.13 6.27
CA ASP A 69 35.01 -26.37 6.40
C ASP A 69 34.95 -27.16 5.08
N LEU A 70 35.41 -26.57 3.98
CA LEU A 70 35.50 -27.23 2.67
C LEU A 70 36.90 -27.81 2.45
N LYS A 71 36.94 -29.08 2.07
CA LYS A 71 38.14 -29.71 1.52
C LYS A 71 38.32 -29.25 0.08
N VAL A 72 39.49 -28.70 -0.24
CA VAL A 72 39.80 -28.14 -1.56
C VAL A 72 40.99 -28.86 -2.18
N GLU A 73 40.84 -29.28 -3.43
CA GLU A 73 41.88 -29.92 -4.23
C GLU A 73 41.98 -29.24 -5.60
N LYS A 74 43.19 -28.83 -6.01
CA LYS A 74 43.43 -28.38 -7.39
C LYS A 74 43.54 -29.60 -8.31
N ILE A 75 42.63 -29.73 -9.26
CA ILE A 75 42.58 -30.86 -10.19
C ILE A 75 43.08 -30.51 -11.61
N ALA A 76 43.11 -29.21 -11.96
CA ALA A 76 43.69 -28.75 -13.23
C ALA A 76 44.22 -27.31 -13.13
N GLY A 77 45.05 -26.91 -14.09
CA GLY A 77 45.64 -25.57 -14.20
C GLY A 77 47.15 -25.53 -13.94
N THR A 78 47.86 -24.65 -14.66
CA THR A 78 49.33 -24.54 -14.66
C THR A 78 49.90 -23.73 -13.51
N VAL A 79 49.06 -22.95 -12.80
CA VAL A 79 49.48 -22.14 -11.66
C VAL A 79 49.71 -22.97 -10.40
N GLY A 80 50.67 -22.56 -9.58
CA GLY A 80 50.82 -23.08 -8.23
C GLY A 80 49.64 -22.69 -7.36
N PHE A 81 49.20 -23.60 -6.49
CA PHE A 81 48.09 -23.41 -5.55
C PHE A 81 48.52 -23.98 -4.21
N LYS A 82 48.80 -23.11 -3.23
CA LYS A 82 49.32 -23.52 -1.93
C LYS A 82 48.58 -22.80 -0.81
N ILE A 83 48.10 -23.55 0.17
CA ILE A 83 47.54 -22.97 1.41
C ILE A 83 48.63 -22.20 2.16
N VAL A 84 48.33 -20.97 2.59
CA VAL A 84 49.26 -20.11 3.33
C VAL A 84 48.81 -19.85 4.76
N ASP A 85 47.50 -19.79 5.01
CA ASP A 85 46.94 -19.79 6.36
C ASP A 85 45.52 -20.40 6.36
N THR A 86 45.04 -20.75 7.55
CA THR A 86 43.71 -21.33 7.78
C THR A 86 43.13 -20.80 9.08
N GLY A 87 41.80 -20.85 9.24
CA GLY A 87 41.14 -20.48 10.48
C GLY A 87 40.98 -18.97 10.71
N LYS A 88 41.17 -18.13 9.67
CA LYS A 88 40.99 -16.67 9.79
C LYS A 88 39.51 -16.33 9.85
N ASN A 89 39.15 -15.27 10.59
CA ASN A 89 37.78 -14.78 10.58
C ASN A 89 37.42 -14.31 9.18
N ALA A 90 36.32 -14.85 8.65
CA ALA A 90 35.69 -14.31 7.46
C ALA A 90 35.25 -12.87 7.72
N ARG A 91 35.49 -12.00 6.74
CA ARG A 91 34.82 -10.70 6.64
C ARG A 91 33.51 -10.88 5.89
N ASP A 92 32.55 -9.99 6.08
CA ASP A 92 31.37 -10.05 5.24
C ASP A 92 31.70 -9.59 3.81
N ILE A 93 31.16 -10.28 2.81
CA ILE A 93 31.37 -9.96 1.40
C ILE A 93 30.02 -9.87 0.69
N GLY A 94 29.88 -8.88 -0.20
CA GLY A 94 28.64 -8.62 -0.93
C GLY A 94 27.84 -7.45 -0.37
N ILE A 95 26.51 -7.61 -0.36
CA ILE A 95 25.53 -6.53 -0.14
C ILE A 95 25.41 -6.12 1.34
N ASP A 96 25.72 -7.02 2.28
CA ASP A 96 25.59 -6.78 3.73
C ASP A 96 26.97 -6.73 4.40
N ARG A 97 27.71 -5.62 4.26
CA ARG A 97 29.09 -5.50 4.78
C ARG A 97 29.18 -5.21 6.29
N ASP A 98 28.11 -5.48 7.03
CA ASP A 98 27.87 -4.86 8.34
C ASP A 98 28.51 -5.59 9.53
N ASN A 99 29.28 -6.64 9.28
CA ASN A 99 29.77 -7.54 10.32
C ASN A 99 31.24 -7.90 10.16
N ASP A 100 32.13 -6.91 10.09
CA ASP A 100 33.51 -7.08 10.58
C ASP A 100 33.50 -7.23 12.12
N LYS A 101 32.79 -8.26 12.61
CA LYS A 101 32.78 -8.67 14.01
C LYS A 101 34.20 -9.08 14.38
N LYS A 102 34.60 -8.78 15.62
CA LYS A 102 35.87 -9.26 16.18
C LYS A 102 36.01 -10.79 16.09
N GLU A 103 34.91 -11.53 16.12
CA GLU A 103 34.85 -12.97 15.87
C GLU A 103 33.72 -13.34 14.89
N SER A 104 34.09 -14.01 13.78
CA SER A 104 33.15 -14.56 12.79
C SER A 104 32.99 -16.07 13.00
N ILE A 105 31.76 -16.58 12.81
CA ILE A 105 31.49 -18.01 12.86
C ILE A 105 32.04 -18.73 11.63
N ILE A 106 32.15 -18.03 10.49
CA ILE A 106 32.79 -18.56 9.30
C ILE A 106 34.29 -18.33 9.40
N LYS A 107 35.05 -19.40 9.17
CA LYS A 107 36.51 -19.34 9.06
C LYS A 107 36.94 -19.53 7.62
N VAL A 108 37.90 -18.74 7.16
CA VAL A 108 38.46 -18.85 5.81
C VAL A 108 39.88 -19.37 5.82
N SER A 109 40.21 -20.11 4.78
CA SER A 109 41.55 -20.57 4.43
C SER A 109 42.05 -19.76 3.23
N HIS A 110 43.28 -19.29 3.31
CA HIS A 110 43.91 -18.50 2.25
C HIS A 110 44.83 -19.38 1.41
N TYR A 111 44.64 -19.33 0.10
CA TYR A 111 45.44 -20.05 -0.88
C TYR A 111 46.18 -19.07 -1.78
N ARG A 112 47.51 -19.14 -1.76
CA ARG A 112 48.36 -18.32 -2.63
C ARG A 112 48.51 -18.97 -4.00
N LEU A 113 48.25 -18.16 -5.03
CA LEU A 113 48.52 -18.48 -6.43
C LEU A 113 49.93 -18.05 -6.80
N SER A 114 50.66 -18.90 -7.53
CA SER A 114 52.02 -18.62 -7.98
C SER A 114 52.28 -19.10 -9.41
N GLY A 115 53.35 -18.61 -10.05
CA GLY A 115 53.69 -18.95 -11.44
C GLY A 115 52.78 -18.27 -12.46
N ILE A 116 52.25 -17.09 -12.13
CA ILE A 116 51.38 -16.29 -12.98
C ILE A 116 52.25 -15.43 -13.91
N THR A 117 52.04 -15.58 -15.23
CA THR A 117 52.69 -14.72 -16.22
C THR A 117 51.91 -13.43 -16.40
N ALA A 118 52.55 -12.27 -16.20
CA ALA A 118 51.92 -10.97 -16.38
C ALA A 118 51.32 -10.82 -17.80
N GLY A 119 50.12 -10.24 -17.89
CA GLY A 119 49.43 -10.00 -19.16
C GLY A 119 48.79 -11.25 -19.80
N LYS A 120 48.79 -12.41 -19.12
CA LYS A 120 48.06 -13.61 -19.56
C LYS A 120 46.92 -13.96 -18.59
N PRO A 121 45.78 -14.46 -19.09
CA PRO A 121 44.72 -14.96 -18.23
C PRO A 121 45.19 -16.21 -17.49
N VAL A 122 44.64 -16.44 -16.29
CA VAL A 122 44.91 -17.61 -15.45
C VAL A 122 43.67 -18.47 -15.38
N THR A 123 43.84 -19.78 -15.57
CA THR A 123 42.79 -20.76 -15.35
C THR A 123 43.24 -21.81 -14.35
N LEU A 124 42.34 -22.16 -13.42
CA LEU A 124 42.51 -23.31 -12.54
C LEU A 124 41.17 -23.99 -12.29
N THR A 125 41.20 -25.29 -12.03
CA THR A 125 40.00 -26.05 -11.66
C THR A 125 40.18 -26.62 -10.25
N LEU A 126 39.23 -26.32 -9.39
CA LEU A 126 39.18 -26.76 -8.00
C LEU A 126 38.03 -27.74 -7.79
N LYS A 127 38.29 -28.80 -7.03
CA LYS A 127 37.26 -29.67 -6.47
C LYS A 127 37.08 -29.33 -5.00
N MET A 128 35.85 -29.07 -4.60
CA MET A 128 35.48 -28.64 -3.25
C MET A 128 34.42 -29.57 -2.69
N SER A 129 34.57 -29.98 -1.43
CA SER A 129 33.54 -30.79 -0.76
C SER A 129 33.56 -30.62 0.76
N GLY A 130 32.38 -30.64 1.39
CA GLY A 130 32.27 -30.48 2.84
C GLY A 130 30.82 -30.38 3.30
N VAL A 131 30.66 -29.99 4.57
CA VAL A 131 29.37 -29.77 5.22
C VAL A 131 29.20 -28.28 5.47
N ILE A 132 28.03 -27.72 5.17
CA ILE A 132 27.68 -26.34 5.47
C ILE A 132 26.35 -26.34 6.22
N ASN A 133 26.39 -26.11 7.53
CA ASN A 133 25.18 -26.09 8.37
C ASN A 133 25.32 -25.07 9.51
N ASN A 134 25.36 -23.79 9.17
CA ASN A 134 25.37 -22.73 10.18
C ASN A 134 23.91 -22.41 10.56
N PRO A 135 23.49 -22.69 11.81
CA PRO A 135 22.11 -22.52 12.20
C PRO A 135 21.67 -21.07 12.09
N VAL A 136 20.37 -20.90 11.87
CA VAL A 136 19.74 -19.59 11.88
C VAL A 136 19.80 -19.04 13.31
N ILE A 137 20.48 -17.91 13.49
CA ILE A 137 20.61 -17.23 14.78
C ILE A 137 19.78 -15.95 14.80
N GLN A 138 19.16 -15.67 15.94
CA GLN A 138 18.49 -14.41 16.19
C GLN A 138 19.53 -13.38 16.67
N ILE A 139 19.61 -12.24 16.01
CA ILE A 139 20.49 -11.15 16.46
C ILE A 139 19.86 -10.48 17.69
N ASN A 140 20.65 -10.29 18.76
CA ASN A 140 20.17 -9.79 20.06
C ASN A 140 19.63 -8.35 20.00
N GLU A 141 18.76 -8.10 20.98
CA GLU A 141 17.70 -7.10 21.06
C GLU A 141 18.17 -5.68 21.42
N GLU A 142 18.23 -4.76 20.44
CA GLU A 142 17.86 -3.35 20.73
C GLU A 142 16.52 -2.98 20.09
N TYR A 143 16.07 -3.70 19.06
CA TYR A 143 14.70 -3.65 18.56
C TYR A 143 14.30 -5.03 18.03
N ALA A 144 13.07 -5.45 18.29
CA ALA A 144 12.52 -6.76 17.90
C ALA A 144 12.29 -6.96 16.38
N ARG A 145 13.04 -6.26 15.51
CA ARG A 145 13.33 -6.70 14.13
C ARG A 145 14.68 -7.42 14.12
N GLY A 146 14.95 -8.25 15.12
CA GLY A 146 16.06 -9.19 15.04
C GLY A 146 15.76 -10.14 13.89
N PHE A 147 16.20 -9.77 12.69
CA PHE A 147 16.15 -10.68 11.56
C PHE A 147 17.02 -11.86 11.95
N SER A 148 16.42 -13.03 11.79
CA SER A 148 17.13 -14.26 11.88
C SER A 148 18.07 -14.34 10.68
N GLN A 149 19.35 -14.60 10.91
CA GLN A 149 20.35 -14.67 9.86
C GLN A 149 21.12 -15.99 9.94
N SER A 150 21.61 -16.43 8.79
CA SER A 150 22.64 -17.47 8.71
C SER A 150 23.65 -17.03 7.63
N PRO A 151 24.96 -17.21 7.86
CA PRO A 151 25.94 -16.97 6.81
C PRO A 151 25.93 -18.07 5.74
N GLY A 152 25.20 -19.18 5.91
CA GLY A 152 25.09 -20.26 4.93
C GLY A 152 24.72 -21.60 5.55
N LEU A 153 23.72 -22.29 4.98
CA LEU A 153 23.27 -23.59 5.44
C LEU A 153 22.65 -24.45 4.33
N ILE A 154 22.79 -25.77 4.48
CA ILE A 154 22.18 -26.81 3.64
C ILE A 154 21.47 -27.77 4.59
N GLU A 155 20.15 -27.89 4.52
CA GLU A 155 19.38 -28.85 5.34
C GLU A 155 18.05 -29.24 4.66
N GLU A 156 17.31 -30.21 5.18
CA GLU A 156 16.05 -30.69 4.59
C GLU A 156 14.96 -29.62 4.42
N ARG A 157 14.97 -28.57 5.26
CA ARG A 157 14.04 -27.44 5.11
C ARG A 157 14.37 -26.60 3.88
N GLY A 158 15.65 -26.46 3.51
CA GLY A 158 16.11 -25.68 2.38
C GLY A 158 17.61 -25.40 2.40
N VAL A 159 18.08 -24.77 1.34
CA VAL A 159 19.46 -24.31 1.15
C VAL A 159 19.48 -22.80 1.03
N TYR A 160 20.42 -22.19 1.72
CA TYR A 160 20.81 -20.79 1.57
C TYR A 160 22.32 -20.71 1.55
N LEU A 161 22.89 -20.30 0.42
CA LEU A 161 24.31 -20.00 0.28
C LEU A 161 24.47 -18.60 -0.31
N ALA A 162 25.39 -17.82 0.25
CA ALA A 162 25.69 -16.45 -0.12
C ALA A 162 27.21 -16.20 -0.06
N GLY A 163 27.66 -15.00 -0.41
CA GLY A 163 29.06 -14.59 -0.31
C GLY A 163 29.61 -14.79 1.09
N ALA A 164 28.86 -14.42 2.13
CA ALA A 164 29.23 -14.64 3.53
C ALA A 164 29.57 -16.11 3.88
N THR A 165 29.12 -17.09 3.08
CA THR A 165 29.47 -18.51 3.29
C THR A 165 30.90 -18.84 2.83
N TYR A 166 31.51 -18.04 1.95
CA TYR A 166 32.77 -18.36 1.25
C TYR A 166 32.76 -19.74 0.57
N TRP A 167 31.59 -20.15 0.09
CA TRP A 167 31.39 -21.42 -0.62
C TRP A 167 31.95 -21.39 -2.05
N VAL A 168 32.17 -20.17 -2.59
CA VAL A 168 32.82 -19.90 -3.87
C VAL A 168 34.21 -19.30 -3.61
N PRO A 169 35.27 -19.76 -4.29
CA PRO A 169 36.61 -19.17 -4.18
C PRO A 169 36.60 -17.68 -4.51
N THR A 170 36.96 -16.86 -3.52
CA THR A 170 36.81 -15.40 -3.64
C THR A 170 38.18 -14.72 -3.76
N LEU A 171 38.30 -13.80 -4.72
CA LEU A 171 39.38 -12.83 -4.80
C LEU A 171 38.88 -11.49 -4.24
N LYS A 172 39.69 -10.88 -3.39
CA LYS A 172 39.29 -9.66 -2.69
C LYS A 172 38.94 -8.54 -3.68
N ASP A 173 37.80 -7.88 -3.46
CA ASP A 173 37.37 -6.67 -4.17
C ASP A 173 37.19 -6.85 -5.71
N THR A 174 36.97 -8.09 -6.18
CA THR A 174 36.73 -8.37 -7.61
C THR A 174 35.28 -8.76 -7.89
N LEU A 175 34.67 -8.13 -8.90
CA LEU A 175 33.38 -8.57 -9.43
C LEU A 175 33.53 -9.88 -10.20
N ILE A 176 32.47 -10.69 -10.19
CA ILE A 176 32.46 -12.01 -10.80
C ILE A 176 31.35 -12.15 -11.85
N THR A 177 31.49 -13.17 -12.69
CA THR A 177 30.43 -13.72 -13.55
C THR A 177 30.41 -15.23 -13.37
N TYR A 178 29.30 -15.90 -13.70
CA TYR A 178 29.24 -17.34 -13.51
C TYR A 178 28.29 -18.11 -14.43
N ASP A 179 28.56 -19.40 -14.55
CA ASP A 179 27.70 -20.46 -15.08
C ASP A 179 27.71 -21.62 -14.06
N ILE A 180 26.57 -21.89 -13.43
CA ILE A 180 26.45 -22.97 -12.46
C ILE A 180 25.42 -23.99 -12.91
N THR A 181 25.72 -25.27 -12.71
CA THR A 181 24.76 -26.38 -12.79
C THR A 181 24.62 -26.99 -11.41
N VAL A 182 23.39 -27.10 -10.91
CA VAL A 182 23.07 -27.58 -9.56
C VAL A 182 22.25 -28.84 -9.66
N ARG A 183 22.77 -29.95 -9.14
CA ARG A 183 22.10 -31.24 -9.01
C ARG A 183 21.55 -31.42 -7.59
N MET A 184 20.29 -31.81 -7.49
CA MET A 184 19.54 -31.93 -6.23
C MET A 184 18.48 -33.05 -6.31
N PRO A 185 17.80 -33.42 -5.20
CA PRO A 185 16.71 -34.40 -5.24
C PRO A 185 15.58 -33.99 -6.21
N ALA A 186 14.84 -34.97 -6.75
CA ALA A 186 13.91 -34.76 -7.86
C ALA A 186 12.75 -33.77 -7.59
N ASP A 187 12.31 -33.65 -6.33
CA ASP A 187 11.25 -32.73 -5.89
C ASP A 187 11.77 -31.35 -5.43
N TRP A 188 13.08 -31.10 -5.55
CA TRP A 188 13.71 -29.81 -5.23
C TRP A 188 13.89 -28.95 -6.47
N ARG A 189 13.92 -27.64 -6.27
CA ARG A 189 14.25 -26.62 -7.26
C ARG A 189 15.23 -25.62 -6.65
N SER A 190 16.10 -25.05 -7.47
CA SER A 190 17.01 -23.99 -7.06
C SER A 190 16.70 -22.67 -7.74
N VAL A 191 17.18 -21.59 -7.14
CA VAL A 191 17.18 -20.23 -7.66
C VAL A 191 18.54 -19.61 -7.41
N SER A 192 19.08 -18.97 -8.43
CA SER A 192 20.27 -18.14 -8.35
C SER A 192 20.03 -16.86 -9.16
N GLN A 193 21.02 -15.96 -9.17
CA GLN A 193 20.96 -14.78 -10.03
C GLN A 193 21.01 -15.15 -11.51
N GLY A 194 20.52 -14.24 -12.36
CA GLY A 194 20.65 -14.37 -13.81
C GLY A 194 19.61 -15.27 -14.49
N ALA A 195 19.98 -15.78 -15.67
CA ALA A 195 19.10 -16.55 -16.55
C ALA A 195 19.17 -18.05 -16.23
N ARG A 196 18.02 -18.74 -16.26
CA ARG A 196 17.99 -20.21 -16.23
C ARG A 196 18.39 -20.74 -17.60
N VAL A 197 19.44 -21.55 -17.66
CA VAL A 197 20.01 -22.11 -18.90
C VAL A 197 19.84 -23.63 -19.01
N LYS A 198 19.50 -24.31 -17.92
CA LYS A 198 19.23 -25.76 -17.89
C LYS A 198 18.09 -26.07 -16.93
N TYR A 199 17.27 -27.06 -17.30
CA TYR A 199 16.17 -27.59 -16.50
C TYR A 199 15.97 -29.06 -16.88
N ASN A 200 16.28 -29.99 -15.98
CA ASN A 200 16.15 -31.43 -16.19
C ASN A 200 15.59 -32.12 -14.93
N THR A 201 14.65 -33.04 -15.09
CA THR A 201 13.92 -33.70 -13.99
C THR A 201 13.89 -35.23 -14.11
N ALA A 202 14.83 -35.85 -14.84
CA ALA A 202 14.75 -37.28 -15.18
C ALA A 202 14.90 -38.22 -13.96
N GLU A 203 16.09 -38.31 -13.37
CA GLU A 203 16.37 -39.15 -12.18
C GLU A 203 16.61 -38.31 -10.92
N PHE A 204 17.20 -37.13 -11.12
CA PHE A 204 17.42 -36.08 -10.15
C PHE A 204 17.02 -34.75 -10.81
N HIS A 205 16.85 -33.70 -10.01
CA HIS A 205 16.59 -32.36 -10.55
C HIS A 205 17.91 -31.65 -10.85
N GLU A 206 18.05 -31.07 -12.04
CA GLU A 206 19.15 -30.18 -12.39
C GLU A 206 18.63 -28.83 -12.88
N ASP A 207 19.15 -27.77 -12.25
CA ASP A 207 18.99 -26.39 -12.72
C ASP A 207 20.33 -25.83 -13.15
N GLY A 208 20.34 -25.08 -14.25
CA GLY A 208 21.49 -24.29 -14.68
C GLY A 208 21.19 -22.81 -14.58
N TRP A 209 22.09 -22.03 -13.99
CA TRP A 209 21.97 -20.58 -13.83
C TRP A 209 23.20 -19.87 -14.37
N LYS A 210 22.97 -18.81 -15.16
CA LYS A 210 24.04 -18.05 -15.81
C LYS A 210 23.87 -16.55 -15.56
N ALA A 211 24.94 -15.92 -15.06
CA ALA A 211 25.05 -14.48 -14.91
C ALA A 211 26.26 -13.96 -15.71
N ASP A 212 25.98 -13.49 -16.93
CA ASP A 212 26.99 -12.90 -17.84
C ASP A 212 27.30 -11.43 -17.53
N THR A 213 26.63 -10.86 -16.54
CA THR A 213 26.84 -9.49 -16.06
C THR A 213 27.61 -9.51 -14.75
N PRO A 214 28.50 -8.54 -14.48
CA PRO A 214 29.20 -8.44 -13.21
C PRO A 214 28.26 -8.50 -12.00
N THR A 215 28.64 -9.25 -10.98
CA THR A 215 27.96 -9.36 -9.67
C THR A 215 29.00 -9.39 -8.54
N GLU A 216 28.63 -9.02 -7.32
CA GLU A 216 29.52 -9.03 -6.15
C GLU A 216 29.69 -10.43 -5.54
N GLU A 217 28.69 -11.29 -5.67
CA GLU A 217 28.65 -12.62 -5.04
C GLU A 217 27.71 -13.59 -5.81
N ILE A 218 27.68 -14.87 -5.42
CA ILE A 218 26.75 -15.88 -5.93
C ILE A 218 25.82 -16.34 -4.81
N TYR A 219 24.52 -16.14 -5.00
CA TYR A 219 23.46 -16.68 -4.17
C TYR A 219 22.98 -18.00 -4.75
N LEU A 220 22.79 -19.01 -3.89
CA LEU A 220 22.14 -20.26 -4.25
C LEU A 220 21.10 -20.62 -3.20
N ILE A 221 19.83 -20.53 -3.59
CA ILE A 221 18.67 -20.92 -2.78
C ILE A 221 18.09 -22.20 -3.36
N ALA A 222 17.77 -23.19 -2.54
CA ALA A 222 17.06 -24.38 -3.02
C ALA A 222 16.08 -24.91 -1.98
N ALA A 223 14.94 -25.42 -2.43
CA ALA A 223 13.96 -26.08 -1.59
C ALA A 223 12.98 -26.89 -2.45
N LYS A 224 12.00 -27.53 -1.80
CA LYS A 224 10.81 -28.05 -2.46
C LYS A 224 9.89 -26.89 -2.83
N PHE A 225 10.02 -26.37 -4.05
CA PHE A 225 9.24 -25.23 -4.54
C PHE A 225 8.19 -25.65 -5.59
N ALA A 226 7.02 -25.01 -5.51
CA ALA A 226 6.11 -24.82 -6.62
C ALA A 226 6.51 -23.55 -7.39
N GLU A 227 6.61 -23.65 -8.70
CA GLU A 227 7.07 -22.56 -9.57
C GLU A 227 5.92 -21.96 -10.38
N TYR A 228 5.92 -20.64 -10.52
CA TYR A 228 4.99 -19.87 -11.34
C TYR A 228 5.76 -18.81 -12.11
N GLU A 229 5.35 -18.50 -13.33
CA GLU A 229 6.01 -17.50 -14.16
C GLU A 229 5.04 -16.64 -14.99
N LEU A 230 5.46 -15.41 -15.26
CA LEU A 230 4.75 -14.45 -16.11
C LEU A 230 5.78 -13.67 -16.97
N PRO A 231 5.63 -13.60 -18.30
CA PRO A 231 6.47 -12.75 -19.12
C PRO A 231 6.13 -11.26 -18.93
N VAL A 232 7.15 -10.42 -18.72
CA VAL A 232 7.07 -8.97 -18.53
C VAL A 232 8.01 -8.28 -19.53
N GLY A 233 7.58 -8.22 -20.79
CA GLY A 233 8.44 -7.86 -21.91
C GLY A 233 9.55 -8.91 -22.08
N ASN A 234 10.80 -8.46 -22.08
CA ASN A 234 11.98 -9.35 -22.17
C ASN A 234 12.45 -9.91 -20.82
N VAL A 235 11.71 -9.65 -19.74
CA VAL A 235 12.04 -10.15 -18.39
C VAL A 235 11.03 -11.20 -17.98
N LYS A 236 11.50 -12.27 -17.34
CA LYS A 236 10.65 -13.27 -16.73
C LYS A 236 10.40 -12.92 -15.26
N ALA A 237 9.16 -12.65 -14.89
CA ALA A 237 8.76 -12.62 -13.49
C ALA A 237 8.50 -14.07 -13.03
N MET A 238 9.00 -14.44 -11.85
CA MET A 238 8.83 -15.79 -11.29
C MET A 238 8.40 -15.73 -9.83
N ALA A 239 7.74 -16.79 -9.35
CA ALA A 239 7.45 -17.01 -7.93
C ALA A 239 7.77 -18.46 -7.56
N PHE A 240 8.57 -18.65 -6.52
CA PHE A 240 8.95 -19.94 -5.94
C PHE A 240 8.33 -20.05 -4.55
N LEU A 241 7.29 -20.86 -4.43
CA LEU A 241 6.53 -21.03 -3.19
C LEU A 241 6.77 -22.41 -2.59
N ARG A 242 7.00 -22.48 -1.29
CA ARG A 242 7.18 -23.74 -0.56
C ARG A 242 5.86 -24.51 -0.43
N THR A 243 4.75 -23.78 -0.38
CA THR A 243 3.40 -24.33 -0.44
C THR A 243 2.73 -23.83 -1.72
N PRO A 244 2.24 -24.73 -2.60
CA PRO A 244 1.54 -24.32 -3.82
C PRO A 244 0.37 -23.37 -3.53
N ASP A 245 0.43 -22.16 -4.07
CA ASP A 245 -0.62 -21.14 -3.99
C ASP A 245 -0.59 -20.26 -5.24
N ALA A 246 -1.32 -20.69 -6.27
CA ALA A 246 -1.35 -20.00 -7.56
C ALA A 246 -1.93 -18.59 -7.46
N ALA A 247 -2.86 -18.36 -6.52
CA ALA A 247 -3.50 -17.06 -6.36
C ALA A 247 -2.51 -16.04 -5.78
N MET A 248 -1.79 -16.42 -4.73
CA MET A 248 -0.73 -15.59 -4.16
C MET A 248 0.38 -15.35 -5.17
N ALA A 249 0.85 -16.40 -5.86
CA ALA A 249 1.88 -16.27 -6.90
C ALA A 249 1.48 -15.27 -7.98
N ASN A 250 0.26 -15.37 -8.52
CA ASN A 250 -0.24 -14.44 -9.54
C ASN A 250 -0.27 -12.98 -9.05
N LYS A 251 -0.67 -12.73 -7.79
CA LYS A 251 -0.63 -11.38 -7.22
C LYS A 251 0.79 -10.80 -7.22
N TYR A 252 1.79 -11.58 -6.83
CA TYR A 252 3.18 -11.15 -6.87
C TYR A 252 3.71 -10.97 -8.29
N LEU A 253 3.35 -11.85 -9.23
CA LEU A 253 3.73 -11.73 -10.64
C LEU A 253 3.15 -10.47 -11.29
N GLU A 254 1.85 -10.19 -11.08
CA GLU A 254 1.18 -8.96 -11.55
C GLU A 254 1.80 -7.71 -10.91
N THR A 255 2.01 -7.73 -9.60
CA THR A 255 2.63 -6.63 -8.85
C THR A 255 4.06 -6.36 -9.36
N THR A 256 4.83 -7.42 -9.62
CA THR A 256 6.17 -7.32 -10.22
C THR A 256 6.09 -6.61 -11.57
N ALA A 257 5.17 -7.02 -12.43
CA ALA A 257 5.01 -6.41 -13.75
C ALA A 257 4.70 -4.90 -13.65
N GLN A 258 3.80 -4.52 -12.75
CA GLN A 258 3.40 -3.12 -12.56
C GLN A 258 4.54 -2.23 -12.08
N TYR A 259 5.21 -2.62 -11.00
CA TYR A 259 6.32 -1.82 -10.46
C TYR A 259 7.52 -1.84 -11.39
N MET A 260 7.79 -2.96 -12.08
CA MET A 260 8.87 -3.04 -13.05
C MET A 260 8.66 -2.06 -14.21
N GLU A 261 7.45 -1.93 -14.74
CA GLU A 261 7.16 -0.93 -15.77
C GLU A 261 7.26 0.51 -15.24
N MET A 262 6.81 0.76 -14.01
CA MET A 262 6.98 2.07 -13.37
C MET A 262 8.46 2.44 -13.24
N TYR A 263 9.29 1.53 -12.71
CA TYR A 263 10.72 1.76 -12.56
C TYR A 263 11.47 1.82 -13.88
N ARG A 264 11.08 1.03 -14.90
CA ARG A 264 11.61 1.17 -16.26
C ARG A 264 11.38 2.55 -16.84
N SER A 265 10.18 3.09 -16.66
CA SER A 265 9.85 4.46 -17.09
C SER A 265 10.62 5.51 -16.29
N LEU A 266 10.87 5.25 -15.01
CA LEU A 266 11.52 6.19 -14.10
C LEU A 266 13.04 6.24 -14.29
N LEU A 267 13.69 5.08 -14.43
CA LEU A 267 15.14 4.89 -14.32
C LEU A 267 15.80 4.35 -15.58
N GLY A 268 15.06 3.61 -16.40
CA GLY A 268 15.59 2.91 -17.58
C GLY A 268 15.50 1.39 -17.46
N PRO A 269 16.01 0.65 -18.47
CA PRO A 269 15.78 -0.79 -18.59
C PRO A 269 16.22 -1.57 -17.35
N TYR A 270 15.39 -2.54 -16.94
CA TYR A 270 15.71 -3.45 -15.85
C TYR A 270 17.04 -4.20 -16.14
N PRO A 271 17.94 -4.36 -15.15
CA PRO A 271 19.30 -4.81 -15.42
C PRO A 271 19.43 -6.29 -15.79
N TYR A 272 18.52 -7.14 -15.34
CA TYR A 272 18.61 -8.59 -15.48
C TYR A 272 17.55 -9.17 -16.44
N THR A 273 17.60 -10.48 -16.68
CA THR A 273 16.62 -11.21 -17.50
C THR A 273 15.46 -11.79 -16.70
N LYS A 274 15.57 -11.81 -15.37
CA LYS A 274 14.58 -12.38 -14.44
C LYS A 274 14.41 -11.48 -13.22
N PHE A 275 13.21 -11.48 -12.65
CA PHE A 275 12.99 -11.16 -11.24
C PHE A 275 12.15 -12.26 -10.59
N ALA A 276 12.53 -12.77 -9.42
CA ALA A 276 11.76 -13.81 -8.72
C ALA A 276 11.38 -13.41 -7.30
N LEU A 277 10.14 -13.70 -6.88
CA LEU A 277 9.82 -13.89 -5.46
C LEU A 277 10.26 -15.30 -5.06
N VAL A 278 11.02 -15.43 -3.97
CA VAL A 278 11.38 -16.73 -3.40
C VAL A 278 10.92 -16.79 -1.94
N GLU A 279 10.09 -17.78 -1.62
CA GLU A 279 9.61 -18.01 -0.25
C GLU A 279 10.70 -18.69 0.59
N ASN A 280 11.07 -18.05 1.69
CA ASN A 280 12.07 -18.55 2.62
C ASN A 280 11.47 -19.42 3.73
N PHE A 281 12.29 -20.26 4.36
CA PHE A 281 11.89 -21.12 5.47
C PHE A 281 12.14 -20.51 6.86
N TRP A 282 12.63 -19.27 6.92
CA TRP A 282 12.59 -18.40 8.10
C TRP A 282 12.22 -16.98 7.68
N GLU A 283 11.85 -16.12 8.64
CA GLU A 283 11.37 -14.79 8.31
C GLU A 283 12.50 -13.84 7.90
N THR A 284 12.49 -13.41 6.64
CA THR A 284 13.48 -12.51 6.01
C THR A 284 12.82 -11.46 5.12
N GLY A 285 13.59 -10.42 4.80
CA GLY A 285 13.26 -9.41 3.79
C GLY A 285 14.52 -8.99 3.03
N TYR A 286 15.00 -9.83 2.11
CA TYR A 286 16.26 -9.59 1.39
C TYR A 286 16.03 -9.26 -0.09
N GLY A 287 16.61 -8.15 -0.56
CA GLY A 287 16.59 -7.70 -1.95
C GLY A 287 17.85 -8.12 -2.72
N MET A 288 17.84 -9.33 -3.29
CA MET A 288 19.00 -9.89 -3.99
C MET A 288 19.02 -9.48 -5.49
N PRO A 289 20.14 -9.63 -6.20
CA PRO A 289 20.18 -9.38 -7.63
C PRO A 289 19.30 -10.39 -8.37
N SER A 290 18.29 -9.90 -9.10
CA SER A 290 17.31 -10.67 -9.88
C SER A 290 16.30 -11.53 -9.11
N PHE A 291 16.22 -11.38 -7.78
CA PHE A 291 15.16 -11.99 -6.96
C PHE A 291 15.11 -11.42 -5.54
N THR A 292 14.02 -11.65 -4.81
CA THR A 292 13.91 -11.33 -3.38
C THR A 292 13.57 -12.58 -2.57
N LEU A 293 14.14 -12.68 -1.37
CA LEU A 293 13.95 -13.80 -0.46
C LEU A 293 13.13 -13.34 0.76
N LEU A 294 11.85 -13.71 0.78
CA LEU A 294 10.89 -13.25 1.79
C LEU A 294 10.35 -14.40 2.63
N GLY A 295 10.18 -14.15 3.93
CA GLY A 295 9.65 -15.15 4.87
C GLY A 295 8.24 -15.65 4.54
N SER A 296 7.96 -16.91 4.89
CA SER A 296 6.64 -17.52 4.69
C SER A 296 5.50 -16.67 5.30
N GLN A 297 5.63 -16.18 6.53
CA GLN A 297 4.55 -15.37 7.10
C GLN A 297 4.47 -14.00 6.41
N ILE A 298 5.63 -13.39 6.11
CA ILE A 298 5.71 -12.09 5.46
C ILE A 298 4.97 -12.06 4.12
N ILE A 299 5.20 -13.03 3.23
CA ILE A 299 4.62 -12.99 1.88
C ILE A 299 3.08 -13.07 1.87
N ARG A 300 2.48 -13.53 2.96
CA ARG A 300 1.03 -13.66 3.12
C ARG A 300 0.36 -12.37 3.60
N PHE A 301 1.13 -11.38 4.05
CA PHE A 301 0.58 -10.10 4.45
C PHE A 301 0.25 -9.22 3.23
N PRO A 302 -1.02 -8.80 3.05
CA PRO A 302 -1.42 -8.13 1.82
C PRO A 302 -0.75 -6.75 1.61
N PHE A 303 -0.32 -6.09 2.69
CA PHE A 303 0.35 -4.79 2.60
C PHE A 303 1.78 -4.88 2.04
N ILE A 304 2.42 -6.06 2.02
CA ILE A 304 3.80 -6.24 1.56
C ILE A 304 3.95 -5.89 0.08
N LEU A 305 2.94 -6.22 -0.74
CA LEU A 305 2.85 -5.87 -2.16
C LEU A 305 2.95 -4.35 -2.43
N HIS A 306 2.68 -3.52 -1.42
CA HIS A 306 2.70 -2.06 -1.53
C HIS A 306 3.49 -1.39 -0.39
N SER A 307 4.48 -2.11 0.15
CA SER A 307 5.45 -1.56 1.11
C SER A 307 6.82 -2.13 0.80
N SER A 308 7.23 -3.24 1.44
CA SER A 308 8.57 -3.80 1.28
C SER A 308 8.83 -4.41 -0.10
N TYR A 309 7.86 -5.06 -0.74
CA TYR A 309 8.10 -5.72 -2.03
C TYR A 309 8.61 -4.79 -3.15
N PRO A 310 8.00 -3.61 -3.41
CA PRO A 310 8.52 -2.68 -4.40
C PRO A 310 9.89 -2.08 -4.03
N HIS A 311 10.25 -2.06 -2.73
CA HIS A 311 11.58 -1.67 -2.25
C HIS A 311 12.63 -2.70 -2.70
N GLU A 312 12.39 -3.99 -2.42
CA GLU A 312 13.29 -5.08 -2.82
C GLU A 312 13.44 -5.19 -4.34
N LEU A 313 12.36 -4.97 -5.09
CA LEU A 313 12.42 -4.91 -6.55
C LEU A 313 13.30 -3.75 -7.01
N LEU A 314 13.19 -2.57 -6.39
CA LEU A 314 13.94 -1.39 -6.77
C LEU A 314 15.45 -1.52 -6.51
N HIS A 315 15.87 -2.29 -5.50
CA HIS A 315 17.29 -2.60 -5.28
C HIS A 315 17.99 -3.22 -6.49
N ASN A 316 17.22 -3.76 -7.44
CA ASN A 316 17.79 -4.27 -8.69
C ASN A 316 18.40 -3.15 -9.55
N TRP A 317 17.93 -1.91 -9.45
CA TRP A 317 18.63 -0.75 -10.03
C TRP A 317 19.71 -0.21 -9.08
N TRP A 318 19.40 -0.09 -7.79
CA TRP A 318 20.26 0.54 -6.78
C TRP A 318 20.78 -0.45 -5.73
N GLY A 319 22.09 -0.62 -5.64
CA GLY A 319 22.71 -1.65 -4.81
C GLY A 319 23.11 -2.87 -5.62
N ASN A 320 22.18 -3.45 -6.40
CA ASN A 320 22.48 -4.64 -7.21
C ASN A 320 22.85 -4.30 -8.66
N GLY A 321 22.21 -3.29 -9.24
CA GLY A 321 22.43 -2.86 -10.63
C GLY A 321 23.49 -1.78 -10.79
N VAL A 322 23.59 -0.89 -9.80
CA VAL A 322 24.69 0.05 -9.60
C VAL A 322 25.20 -0.23 -8.19
N PHE A 323 26.44 -0.66 -8.07
CA PHE A 323 27.03 -1.10 -6.80
C PHE A 323 27.35 0.10 -5.91
N ILE A 324 27.36 -0.13 -4.61
CA ILE A 324 27.62 0.91 -3.61
C ILE A 324 29.11 0.97 -3.34
N ASP A 325 29.68 2.17 -3.31
CA ASP A 325 30.97 2.37 -2.65
C ASP A 325 30.74 2.53 -1.14
N PHE A 326 30.87 1.42 -0.42
CA PHE A 326 30.71 1.46 1.02
C PHE A 326 31.77 2.31 1.72
N GLU A 327 32.93 2.62 1.12
CA GLU A 327 33.90 3.52 1.76
C GLU A 327 33.38 4.96 1.80
N THR A 328 32.68 5.40 0.74
CA THR A 328 32.17 6.78 0.62
C THR A 328 30.69 6.96 0.94
N GLY A 329 30.02 5.90 1.40
CA GLY A 329 28.69 5.96 2.03
C GLY A 329 27.59 5.30 1.20
N ASN A 330 26.67 4.65 1.91
CA ASN A 330 25.54 3.93 1.32
C ASN A 330 24.40 4.88 0.94
N TRP A 331 24.43 5.36 -0.30
CA TRP A 331 23.36 6.20 -0.87
C TRP A 331 22.11 5.41 -1.27
N ALA A 332 22.22 4.09 -1.47
CA ALA A 332 21.18 3.29 -2.10
C ALA A 332 19.97 3.06 -1.18
N GLU A 333 20.19 2.77 0.10
CA GLU A 333 19.09 2.47 1.05
C GLU A 333 18.07 3.62 1.18
N GLY A 334 18.58 4.84 1.42
CA GLY A 334 17.73 6.02 1.53
C GLY A 334 17.11 6.43 0.19
N LEU A 335 17.81 6.22 -0.92
CA LEU A 335 17.25 6.46 -2.26
C LEU A 335 16.13 5.47 -2.58
N THR A 336 16.32 4.19 -2.28
CA THR A 336 15.31 3.14 -2.47
C THR A 336 14.09 3.41 -1.59
N ALA A 337 14.28 3.79 -0.32
CA ALA A 337 13.19 4.22 0.55
C ALA A 337 12.43 5.43 -0.01
N TYR A 338 13.13 6.39 -0.63
CA TYR A 338 12.48 7.54 -1.27
C TYR A 338 11.69 7.14 -2.53
N MET A 339 12.30 6.35 -3.41
CA MET A 339 11.73 6.01 -4.71
C MET A 339 10.77 4.79 -4.69
N ALA A 340 10.67 4.09 -3.56
CA ALA A 340 9.69 3.02 -3.34
C ALA A 340 8.73 3.37 -2.20
N ASP A 341 9.17 3.38 -0.95
CA ASP A 341 8.28 3.52 0.22
C ASP A 341 7.57 4.88 0.27
N HIS A 342 8.34 5.96 0.16
CA HIS A 342 7.80 7.32 0.10
C HIS A 342 6.99 7.51 -1.17
N LEU A 343 7.47 7.05 -2.33
CA LEU A 343 6.74 7.16 -3.59
C LEU A 343 5.37 6.47 -3.54
N VAL A 344 5.29 5.26 -2.99
CA VAL A 344 4.00 4.54 -2.82
C VAL A 344 3.09 5.29 -1.84
N ALA A 345 3.65 5.87 -0.77
CA ALA A 345 2.89 6.72 0.13
C ALA A 345 2.39 7.99 -0.60
N GLU A 346 3.22 8.63 -1.42
CA GLU A 346 2.90 9.82 -2.22
C GLU A 346 1.79 9.53 -3.24
N GLN A 347 1.86 8.40 -3.95
CA GLN A 347 0.80 7.91 -4.85
C GLN A 347 -0.54 7.74 -4.13
N ARG A 348 -0.50 7.41 -2.83
CA ARG A 348 -1.68 7.23 -1.97
C ARG A 348 -2.10 8.51 -1.23
N GLY A 349 -1.53 9.66 -1.56
CA GLY A 349 -1.83 10.95 -0.93
C GLY A 349 -1.27 11.10 0.48
N LYS A 350 -0.31 10.25 0.88
CA LYS A 350 0.32 10.22 2.21
C LYS A 350 1.80 10.64 2.19
N GLY A 351 2.25 11.30 1.12
CA GLY A 351 3.65 11.75 0.99
C GLY A 351 4.09 12.67 2.13
N GLY A 352 3.28 13.69 2.45
CA GLY A 352 3.54 14.60 3.57
C GLY A 352 3.55 13.90 4.94
N GLU A 353 2.63 12.95 5.17
CA GLU A 353 2.62 12.14 6.40
C GLU A 353 3.89 11.27 6.53
N TYR A 354 4.33 10.67 5.42
CA TYR A 354 5.55 9.86 5.39
C TYR A 354 6.78 10.71 5.71
N ARG A 355 6.92 11.87 5.06
CA ARG A 355 7.97 12.85 5.31
C ARG A 355 7.97 13.35 6.76
N ARG A 356 6.82 13.72 7.30
CA ARG A 356 6.68 14.08 8.73
C ARG A 356 7.16 12.96 9.65
N SER A 357 6.85 11.70 9.32
CA SER A 357 7.29 10.55 10.12
C SER A 357 8.81 10.35 10.10
N ILE A 358 9.47 10.67 8.99
CA ILE A 358 10.94 10.68 8.89
C ILE A 358 11.51 11.74 9.83
N LEU A 359 11.03 12.98 9.71
CA LEU A 359 11.52 14.10 10.53
C LEU A 359 11.26 13.88 12.01
N GLN A 360 10.13 13.26 12.37
CA GLN A 360 9.84 12.84 13.74
C GLN A 360 10.87 11.83 14.26
N ARG A 361 11.25 10.81 13.47
CA ARG A 361 12.26 9.83 13.90
C ARG A 361 13.61 10.49 14.14
N TYR A 362 14.06 11.34 13.21
CA TYR A 362 15.31 12.09 13.38
C TYR A 362 15.28 12.99 14.63
N THR A 363 14.18 13.72 14.83
CA THR A 363 14.01 14.59 16.02
C THR A 363 14.01 13.80 17.33
N ASN A 364 13.47 12.57 17.33
CA ASN A 364 13.30 11.78 18.55
C ASN A 364 14.53 10.96 18.94
N TYR A 365 15.38 10.57 17.98
CA TYR A 365 16.48 9.64 18.23
C TYR A 365 17.88 10.25 18.03
N VAL A 366 18.00 11.30 17.23
CA VAL A 366 19.30 11.85 16.84
C VAL A 366 19.57 13.15 17.59
N ASP A 367 20.73 13.23 18.25
CA ASP A 367 21.24 14.41 18.96
C ASP A 367 22.65 14.80 18.47
N ASP A 368 23.22 15.88 19.00
CA ASP A 368 24.54 16.40 18.59
C ASP A 368 25.69 15.39 18.80
N LYS A 369 25.50 14.33 19.60
CA LYS A 369 26.53 13.31 19.90
C LYS A 369 26.40 12.06 19.05
N THR A 370 25.20 11.79 18.57
CA THR A 370 24.83 10.56 17.85
C THR A 370 24.62 10.79 16.36
N ASP A 371 24.46 12.04 15.92
CA ASP A 371 24.39 12.40 14.49
C ASP A 371 25.72 12.16 13.77
N PHE A 372 25.64 11.85 12.48
CA PHE A 372 26.80 11.56 11.64
C PHE A 372 26.55 11.91 10.15
N PRO A 373 27.62 12.19 9.37
CA PRO A 373 27.53 12.43 7.93
C PRO A 373 26.95 11.24 7.15
N LEU A 374 26.29 11.49 6.02
CA LEU A 374 25.80 10.39 5.17
C LEU A 374 26.94 9.56 4.55
N ARG A 375 28.14 10.13 4.41
CA ARG A 375 29.34 9.38 3.98
C ARG A 375 29.73 8.25 4.92
N ASP A 376 29.40 8.39 6.19
CA ASP A 376 29.75 7.40 7.22
C ASP A 376 28.67 6.32 7.34
N PHE A 377 27.49 6.52 6.73
CA PHE A 377 26.43 5.53 6.72
C PHE A 377 26.82 4.31 5.88
N LYS A 378 26.81 3.12 6.48
CA LYS A 378 27.00 1.85 5.78
C LYS A 378 25.69 1.05 5.70
N SER A 379 24.91 1.11 6.76
CA SER A 379 23.88 0.10 7.07
C SER A 379 23.09 0.50 8.32
N ARG A 380 21.97 -0.18 8.55
CA ARG A 380 21.12 0.04 9.73
C ARG A 380 21.43 -0.97 10.82
N ASN A 381 21.83 -0.45 11.98
CA ASN A 381 22.03 -1.23 13.21
C ASN A 381 21.17 -0.77 14.40
N ASN A 382 20.64 0.46 14.39
CA ASN A 382 19.81 1.01 15.46
C ASN A 382 18.88 2.13 14.93
N ALA A 383 18.14 2.78 15.83
CA ALA A 383 17.18 3.83 15.46
C ALA A 383 17.85 5.11 14.92
N VAL A 384 19.09 5.40 15.36
CA VAL A 384 19.87 6.55 14.89
C VAL A 384 20.34 6.32 13.46
N THR A 385 20.95 5.16 13.17
CA THR A 385 21.39 4.84 11.82
C THR A 385 20.23 4.71 10.83
N GLU A 386 19.05 4.24 11.27
CA GLU A 386 17.82 4.32 10.46
C GLU A 386 17.39 5.78 10.19
N ALA A 387 17.34 6.62 11.21
CA ALA A 387 16.88 8.00 11.08
C ALA A 387 17.80 8.85 10.19
N VAL A 388 19.10 8.63 10.25
CA VAL A 388 20.10 9.31 9.41
C VAL A 388 20.18 8.65 8.03
N GLY A 389 20.59 7.39 7.95
CA GLY A 389 20.91 6.72 6.68
C GLY A 389 19.73 6.54 5.74
N TYR A 390 18.54 6.25 6.26
CA TYR A 390 17.32 6.19 5.45
C TYR A 390 16.60 7.54 5.44
N GLY A 391 16.39 8.12 6.62
CA GLY A 391 15.56 9.30 6.79
C GLY A 391 16.17 10.58 6.18
N LYS A 392 17.36 10.98 6.63
CA LYS A 392 18.05 12.18 6.12
C LYS A 392 18.35 12.04 4.62
N THR A 393 18.84 10.88 4.18
CA THR A 393 19.06 10.60 2.75
C THR A 393 17.79 10.75 1.92
N SER A 394 16.66 10.18 2.36
CA SER A 394 15.37 10.29 1.66
C SER A 394 14.91 11.76 1.55
N GLN A 395 15.03 12.52 2.62
CA GLN A 395 14.67 13.95 2.61
C GLN A 395 15.64 14.81 1.80
N MET A 396 16.93 14.48 1.76
CA MET A 396 17.89 15.11 0.87
C MET A 396 17.43 14.95 -0.60
N PHE A 397 17.03 13.75 -1.02
CA PHE A 397 16.52 13.53 -2.37
C PHE A 397 15.17 14.23 -2.62
N ASN A 398 14.29 14.38 -1.61
CA ASN A 398 13.09 15.21 -1.72
C ASN A 398 13.44 16.69 -1.98
N MET A 399 14.38 17.24 -1.22
CA MET A 399 14.85 18.62 -1.41
C MET A 399 15.56 18.80 -2.76
N LEU A 400 16.37 17.82 -3.20
CA LEU A 400 17.02 17.85 -4.51
C LEU A 400 16.00 17.83 -5.65
N ARG A 401 14.95 16.98 -5.56
CA ARG A 401 13.81 16.96 -6.51
C ARG A 401 13.11 18.32 -6.58
N THR A 402 13.01 19.03 -5.47
CA THR A 402 12.45 20.38 -5.43
C THR A 402 13.37 21.40 -6.11
N ALA A 403 14.69 21.33 -5.87
CA ALA A 403 15.66 22.26 -6.46
C ALA A 403 15.77 22.14 -7.99
N VAL A 404 15.79 20.91 -8.52
CA VAL A 404 16.00 20.68 -9.96
C VAL A 404 14.70 20.48 -10.76
N GLY A 405 13.58 20.20 -10.08
CA GLY A 405 12.30 19.85 -10.69
C GLY A 405 12.19 18.38 -11.11
N ASP A 406 10.96 17.88 -11.24
CA ASP A 406 10.67 16.44 -11.46
C ASP A 406 11.34 15.88 -12.72
N GLU A 407 11.32 16.60 -13.84
CA GLU A 407 11.85 16.10 -15.11
C GLU A 407 13.38 15.97 -15.10
N ASN A 408 14.08 16.97 -14.55
CA ASN A 408 15.53 16.88 -14.39
C ASN A 408 15.91 15.82 -13.37
N PHE A 409 15.16 15.66 -12.29
CA PHE A 409 15.38 14.62 -11.29
C PHE A 409 15.35 13.23 -11.93
N LYS A 410 14.31 12.93 -12.73
CA LYS A 410 14.19 11.66 -13.46
C LYS A 410 15.35 11.47 -14.44
N ARG A 411 15.62 12.46 -15.29
CA ARG A 411 16.68 12.39 -16.31
C ARG A 411 18.08 12.21 -15.70
N SER A 412 18.33 12.81 -14.53
CA SER A 412 19.61 12.69 -13.83
C SER A 412 19.83 11.28 -13.33
N PHE A 413 18.81 10.64 -12.73
CA PHE A 413 18.93 9.23 -12.35
C PHE A 413 19.00 8.28 -13.54
N GLN A 414 18.29 8.55 -14.63
CA GLN A 414 18.43 7.79 -15.87
C GLN A 414 19.86 7.89 -16.45
N ARG A 415 20.48 9.07 -16.37
CA ARG A 415 21.87 9.30 -16.75
C ARG A 415 22.83 8.56 -15.82
N PHE A 416 22.66 8.72 -14.51
CA PHE A 416 23.47 8.04 -13.49
C PHE A 416 23.43 6.52 -13.68
N TYR A 417 22.23 5.93 -13.78
CA TYR A 417 22.04 4.51 -14.03
C TYR A 417 22.71 4.04 -15.31
N ARG A 418 22.48 4.75 -16.44
CA ARG A 418 23.11 4.38 -17.73
C ARG A 418 24.63 4.38 -17.66
N ASN A 419 25.22 5.32 -16.93
CA ASN A 419 26.68 5.48 -16.85
C ASN A 419 27.34 4.49 -15.86
N HIS A 420 26.60 4.03 -14.84
CA HIS A 420 27.13 3.20 -13.75
C HIS A 420 26.52 1.80 -13.66
N LYS A 421 25.68 1.39 -14.61
CA LYS A 421 25.14 0.03 -14.65
C LYS A 421 26.28 -1.01 -14.62
N PHE A 422 26.24 -1.89 -13.63
CA PHE A 422 27.27 -2.88 -13.28
C PHE A 422 28.64 -2.28 -12.94
N ARG A 423 28.64 -1.09 -12.34
CA ARG A 423 29.81 -0.41 -11.80
C ARG A 423 29.49 0.13 -10.42
N VAL A 424 30.53 0.41 -9.65
CA VAL A 424 30.43 1.11 -8.37
C VAL A 424 30.06 2.58 -8.63
N GLY A 425 29.14 3.12 -7.84
CA GLY A 425 28.74 4.54 -7.88
C GLY A 425 28.79 5.18 -6.49
N THR A 426 29.02 6.49 -6.48
CA THR A 426 29.17 7.31 -5.25
C THR A 426 28.15 8.44 -5.20
N PHE A 427 28.03 9.12 -4.05
CA PHE A 427 27.28 10.38 -3.95
C PHE A 427 27.79 11.45 -4.93
N ASP A 428 29.10 11.48 -5.21
CA ASP A 428 29.69 12.44 -6.15
C ASP A 428 29.30 12.16 -7.60
N ASP A 429 29.21 10.89 -7.99
CA ASP A 429 28.72 10.51 -9.32
C ASP A 429 27.25 10.88 -9.52
N ILE A 430 26.44 10.74 -8.46
CA ILE A 430 25.05 11.22 -8.46
C ILE A 430 25.03 12.73 -8.62
N ARG A 431 25.81 13.48 -7.84
CA ARG A 431 25.91 14.94 -7.96
C ARG A 431 26.26 15.36 -9.39
N VAL A 432 27.32 14.77 -9.97
CA VAL A 432 27.75 15.06 -11.35
C VAL A 432 26.64 14.78 -12.34
N ALA A 433 25.93 13.65 -12.23
CA ALA A 433 24.82 13.35 -13.12
C ALA A 433 23.70 14.40 -13.05
N PHE A 434 23.44 14.95 -11.87
CA PHE A 434 22.47 16.03 -11.66
C PHE A 434 22.95 17.37 -12.21
N GLU A 435 24.21 17.75 -11.97
CA GLU A 435 24.82 18.97 -12.51
C GLU A 435 24.80 18.96 -14.04
N GLU A 436 25.21 17.84 -14.66
CA GLU A 436 25.27 17.70 -16.12
C GLU A 436 23.89 17.68 -16.80
N THR A 437 22.83 17.30 -16.07
CA THR A 437 21.47 17.28 -16.60
C THR A 437 20.71 18.58 -16.34
N SER A 438 20.88 19.18 -15.16
CA SER A 438 20.16 20.39 -14.76
C SER A 438 20.87 21.70 -15.12
N GLY A 439 22.20 21.67 -15.29
CA GLY A 439 23.03 22.86 -15.45
C GLY A 439 23.26 23.67 -14.17
N GLN A 440 22.78 23.20 -13.01
CA GLN A 440 22.97 23.84 -11.70
C GLN A 440 24.25 23.33 -11.03
N ASP A 441 24.99 24.21 -10.34
CA ASP A 441 26.09 23.79 -9.45
C ASP A 441 25.51 23.28 -8.12
N LEU A 442 25.77 22.02 -7.80
CA LEU A 442 25.18 21.33 -6.64
C LEU A 442 26.23 20.96 -5.59
N LYS A 443 27.47 21.43 -5.73
CA LYS A 443 28.54 21.14 -4.76
C LYS A 443 28.18 21.57 -3.34
N ALA A 444 27.68 22.79 -3.18
CA ALA A 444 27.28 23.31 -1.87
C ALA A 444 26.11 22.50 -1.26
N PHE A 445 25.15 22.08 -2.09
CA PHE A 445 24.03 21.26 -1.65
C PHE A 445 24.49 19.89 -1.12
N PHE A 446 25.35 19.20 -1.88
CA PHE A 446 25.86 17.89 -1.46
C PHE A 446 26.78 18.01 -0.25
N ALA A 447 27.65 19.02 -0.18
CA ALA A 447 28.48 19.26 1.01
C ALA A 447 27.61 19.40 2.27
N GLN A 448 26.61 20.29 2.23
CA GLN A 448 25.74 20.56 3.38
C GLN A 448 24.92 19.33 3.83
N TRP A 449 24.49 18.48 2.91
CA TRP A 449 23.56 17.39 3.24
C TRP A 449 24.18 16.00 3.32
N VAL A 450 25.32 15.78 2.66
CA VAL A 450 26.04 14.49 2.65
C VAL A 450 27.21 14.52 3.63
N ASP A 451 27.96 15.63 3.68
CA ASP A 451 29.22 15.72 4.43
C ASP A 451 29.03 16.28 5.84
N ASP A 452 28.06 17.19 6.01
CA ASP A 452 27.81 17.85 7.30
C ASP A 452 26.74 17.15 8.16
N THR A 453 26.77 17.42 9.47
CA THR A 453 25.77 16.99 10.47
C THR A 453 24.79 18.11 10.84
N GLY A 454 23.74 17.75 11.55
CA GLY A 454 22.72 18.67 12.04
C GLY A 454 21.53 18.85 11.09
N ALA A 455 20.57 19.63 11.56
CA ALA A 455 19.38 20.00 10.80
C ALA A 455 18.89 21.39 11.24
N PRO A 456 18.27 22.18 10.34
CA PRO A 456 17.72 23.48 10.69
C PRO A 456 16.53 23.32 11.66
N GLU A 457 16.35 24.33 12.52
CA GLU A 457 15.16 24.52 13.33
C GLU A 457 14.53 25.86 12.94
N LEU A 458 13.26 25.87 12.54
CA LEU A 458 12.63 27.05 11.95
C LEU A 458 11.54 27.64 12.83
N THR A 459 11.40 28.96 12.79
CA THR A 459 10.23 29.66 13.33
C THR A 459 9.77 30.80 12.42
N LEU A 460 8.45 30.94 12.26
CA LEU A 460 7.82 32.10 11.65
C LEU A 460 7.59 33.16 12.72
N ALA A 461 8.60 34.01 12.92
CA ALA A 461 8.61 35.00 14.01
C ALA A 461 7.52 36.09 13.79
N LYS A 462 7.35 36.54 12.55
CA LYS A 462 6.39 37.59 12.18
C LYS A 462 5.74 37.29 10.83
N ALA A 463 4.45 37.60 10.72
CA ALA A 463 3.73 37.64 9.45
C ALA A 463 2.75 38.81 9.51
N THR A 464 2.90 39.80 8.63
CA THR A 464 2.08 41.01 8.61
C THR A 464 1.78 41.43 7.18
N GLN A 465 0.52 41.72 6.89
CA GLN A 465 0.09 42.20 5.58
C GLN A 465 -0.15 43.72 5.61
N SER A 466 0.31 44.43 4.59
CA SER A 466 0.01 45.84 4.33
C SER A 466 -0.34 46.00 2.85
N GLY A 467 -1.61 46.31 2.56
CA GLY A 467 -2.11 46.29 1.18
C GLY A 467 -2.01 44.88 0.58
N ASP A 468 -1.39 44.76 -0.59
CA ASP A 468 -1.12 43.50 -1.30
C ASP A 468 0.20 42.84 -0.89
N LYS A 469 0.99 43.46 0.00
CA LYS A 469 2.29 42.95 0.45
C LYS A 469 2.19 42.23 1.78
N LEU A 470 2.55 40.95 1.80
CA LEU A 470 2.73 40.14 2.99
C LEU A 470 4.22 40.06 3.34
N THR A 471 4.61 40.63 4.48
CA THR A 471 5.97 40.52 5.02
C THR A 471 6.05 39.39 6.03
N LEU A 472 7.02 38.51 5.86
CA LEU A 472 7.32 37.37 6.74
C LEU A 472 8.73 37.52 7.31
N THR A 473 8.91 37.23 8.60
CA THR A 473 10.23 37.11 9.23
C THR A 473 10.44 35.67 9.63
N LEU A 474 11.37 34.98 8.95
CA LEU A 474 11.76 33.61 9.27
C LEU A 474 13.06 33.61 10.07
N LYS A 475 13.19 32.67 11.00
CA LYS A 475 14.44 32.44 11.75
C LYS A 475 14.85 30.99 11.76
N GLN A 476 16.15 30.78 11.66
CA GLN A 476 16.84 29.54 11.96
C GLN A 476 17.36 29.60 13.40
N ILE A 477 16.90 28.72 14.29
CA ILE A 477 17.14 28.82 15.75
C ILE A 477 18.10 27.76 16.29
N GLN A 478 18.56 26.83 15.45
CA GLN A 478 19.56 25.83 15.82
C GLN A 478 20.90 26.47 16.21
N LYS A 479 21.70 25.76 17.01
CA LYS A 479 23.02 26.23 17.47
C LYS A 479 24.06 26.35 16.36
N HIS A 480 24.04 25.43 15.40
CA HIS A 480 24.98 25.39 14.26
C HIS A 480 24.82 26.61 13.35
N ALA A 481 25.70 26.76 12.36
CA ALA A 481 25.57 27.78 11.33
C ALA A 481 24.17 27.71 10.64
N PRO A 482 23.66 28.83 10.09
CA PRO A 482 22.47 28.80 9.24
C PRO A 482 22.71 27.89 8.03
N PHE A 483 21.72 27.08 7.70
CA PHE A 483 21.67 26.27 6.48
C PHE A 483 21.17 27.13 5.32
N ASP A 484 21.65 26.84 4.11
CA ASP A 484 21.06 27.34 2.87
C ASP A 484 19.90 26.43 2.46
N ILE A 485 18.68 26.96 2.48
CA ILE A 485 17.44 26.21 2.26
C ILE A 485 16.43 26.95 1.39
N LEU A 486 15.68 26.18 0.58
CA LEU A 486 14.53 26.66 -0.19
C LEU A 486 13.24 26.38 0.59
N VAL A 487 12.74 27.38 1.30
CA VAL A 487 11.61 27.26 2.23
C VAL A 487 10.25 27.33 1.50
N PRO A 488 9.44 26.26 1.51
CA PRO A 488 8.08 26.32 0.99
C PRO A 488 7.16 27.09 1.95
N VAL A 489 6.34 27.99 1.42
CA VAL A 489 5.37 28.79 2.17
C VAL A 489 4.02 28.77 1.47
N ALA A 490 2.98 28.38 2.21
CA ALA A 490 1.59 28.45 1.77
C ALA A 490 0.88 29.64 2.43
N VAL A 491 0.26 30.48 1.60
CA VAL A 491 -0.54 31.63 2.04
C VAL A 491 -1.99 31.38 1.70
N TYR A 492 -2.85 31.37 2.72
CA TYR A 492 -4.28 31.11 2.59
C TYR A 492 -5.05 32.42 2.65
N THR A 493 -6.01 32.55 1.75
CA THR A 493 -7.13 33.51 1.85
C THR A 493 -8.39 32.77 2.31
N ALA A 494 -9.56 33.42 2.28
CA ALA A 494 -10.83 32.75 2.57
C ALA A 494 -11.08 31.54 1.65
N ASP A 495 -10.77 31.69 0.35
CA ASP A 495 -11.20 30.75 -0.69
C ASP A 495 -10.04 30.19 -1.54
N THR A 496 -8.85 30.77 -1.45
CA THR A 496 -7.67 30.35 -2.24
C THR A 496 -6.44 30.09 -1.38
N VAL A 497 -5.48 29.37 -1.94
CA VAL A 497 -4.15 29.17 -1.37
C VAL A 497 -3.10 29.36 -2.46
N GLU A 498 -2.06 30.15 -2.14
CA GLU A 498 -0.90 30.38 -3.00
C GLU A 498 0.35 29.73 -2.36
N SER A 499 1.26 29.19 -3.17
CA SER A 499 2.49 28.55 -2.70
C SER A 499 3.72 29.28 -3.24
N HIS A 500 4.69 29.54 -2.37
CA HIS A 500 5.91 30.30 -2.66
C HIS A 500 7.13 29.53 -2.16
N MET A 501 8.25 29.63 -2.89
CA MET A 501 9.55 29.09 -2.48
C MET A 501 10.48 30.24 -2.14
N LEU A 502 11.00 30.28 -0.92
CA LEU A 502 11.83 31.36 -0.40
C LEU A 502 13.25 30.86 -0.09
N SER A 503 14.27 31.42 -0.74
CA SER A 503 15.68 31.07 -0.42
C SER A 503 16.12 31.77 0.87
N MET A 504 16.57 30.98 1.84
CA MET A 504 16.98 31.44 3.16
C MET A 504 18.37 30.89 3.49
N ASP A 505 19.33 31.80 3.70
CA ASP A 505 20.73 31.51 4.02
C ASP A 505 21.20 32.17 5.33
N LYS A 506 20.32 32.99 5.95
CA LYS A 506 20.62 33.76 7.15
C LYS A 506 19.90 33.25 8.38
N ARG A 507 20.46 33.56 9.55
CA ARG A 507 19.86 33.28 10.87
C ARG A 507 18.46 33.88 11.03
N THR A 508 18.26 35.09 10.51
CA THR A 508 16.97 35.79 10.48
C THR A 508 16.88 36.51 9.14
N GLN A 509 15.76 36.32 8.44
CA GLN A 509 15.57 36.89 7.12
C GLN A 509 14.12 37.30 6.92
N ASP A 510 13.96 38.51 6.38
CA ASP A 510 12.67 39.06 6.02
C ASP A 510 12.38 38.80 4.54
N PHE A 511 11.15 38.40 4.25
CA PHE A 511 10.64 38.14 2.92
C PHE A 511 9.39 38.98 2.68
N THR A 512 9.24 39.50 1.46
CA THR A 512 8.02 40.18 1.04
C THR A 512 7.42 39.45 -0.14
N ILE A 513 6.16 39.05 0.00
CA ILE A 513 5.39 38.32 -1.00
C ILE A 513 4.21 39.21 -1.41
N THR A 514 3.97 39.34 -2.71
CA THR A 514 2.75 39.96 -3.23
C THR A 514 1.64 38.92 -3.33
N ILE A 515 0.50 39.16 -2.71
CA ILE A 515 -0.64 38.24 -2.66
C ILE A 515 -1.94 38.93 -3.07
N LYS A 516 -2.89 38.16 -3.61
CA LYS A 516 -4.22 38.68 -3.96
C LYS A 516 -5.21 38.44 -2.82
N GLY A 517 -5.79 39.52 -2.30
CA GLY A 517 -6.77 39.46 -1.22
C GLY A 517 -6.13 39.44 0.18
N LYS A 518 -6.97 39.26 1.20
CA LYS A 518 -6.54 39.27 2.61
C LYS A 518 -6.04 37.88 3.01
N ALA A 519 -4.80 37.78 3.45
CA ALA A 519 -4.27 36.56 4.05
C ALA A 519 -4.92 36.33 5.41
N VAL A 520 -5.40 35.10 5.61
CA VAL A 520 -6.03 34.66 6.87
C VAL A 520 -5.12 33.71 7.63
N ARG A 521 -4.25 32.97 6.93
CA ARG A 521 -3.29 32.02 7.50
C ARG A 521 -2.05 31.91 6.62
N VAL A 522 -0.89 31.80 7.25
CA VAL A 522 0.40 31.49 6.61
C VAL A 522 0.94 30.22 7.25
N GLU A 523 1.37 29.28 6.43
CA GLU A 523 2.01 28.04 6.85
C GLU A 523 3.36 27.91 6.16
N VAL A 524 4.42 27.65 6.93
CA VAL A 524 5.78 27.40 6.43
C VAL A 524 6.02 25.90 6.51
N ASP A 525 6.52 25.33 5.41
CA ASP A 525 6.75 23.90 5.23
C ASP A 525 5.54 23.00 5.57
N PRO A 526 4.33 23.30 5.04
CA PRO A 526 3.09 22.60 5.42
C PRO A 526 3.09 21.11 5.04
N GLU A 527 3.87 20.72 4.03
CA GLU A 527 3.97 19.35 3.52
C GLU A 527 5.26 18.64 3.96
N PHE A 528 6.02 19.22 4.90
CA PHE A 528 7.26 18.65 5.44
C PHE A 528 8.30 18.32 4.37
N ASP A 529 8.47 19.21 3.39
CA ASP A 529 9.39 19.07 2.26
C ASP A 529 10.84 19.36 2.63
N LEU A 530 11.08 20.04 3.75
CA LEU A 530 12.42 20.34 4.27
C LEU A 530 12.92 19.25 5.22
N PHE A 531 14.19 18.87 5.09
CA PHE A 531 14.89 18.21 6.18
C PHE A 531 15.14 19.21 7.30
N ARG A 532 14.46 19.04 8.43
CA ARG A 532 14.54 19.91 9.60
C ARG A 532 14.21 19.17 10.89
N ARG A 533 14.63 19.71 12.02
CA ARG A 533 14.12 19.29 13.33
C ARG A 533 12.71 19.83 13.52
N LEU A 534 11.80 18.97 13.94
CA LEU A 534 10.41 19.35 14.20
C LEU A 534 10.31 19.96 15.60
N HIS A 535 9.56 21.04 15.73
CA HIS A 535 9.23 21.58 17.03
C HIS A 535 8.27 20.62 17.76
N TRP A 536 8.35 20.52 19.10
CA TRP A 536 7.53 19.56 19.87
C TRP A 536 6.02 19.72 19.63
N ALA A 537 5.56 20.92 19.29
CA ALA A 537 4.14 21.19 18.99
C ALA A 537 3.67 20.54 17.68
N GLU A 538 4.58 20.32 16.73
CA GLU A 538 4.35 19.72 15.40
C GLU A 538 4.32 18.19 15.45
N ILE A 539 4.72 17.61 16.58
CA ILE A 539 4.81 16.17 16.80
C ILE A 539 3.83 15.78 17.91
N PRO A 540 2.99 14.77 17.72
CA PRO A 540 2.20 14.24 18.83
C PRO A 540 3.12 13.58 19.87
N PRO A 541 2.78 13.62 21.18
CA PRO A 541 3.51 12.81 22.15
C PRO A 541 3.36 11.34 21.75
N SER A 542 4.47 10.61 21.71
CA SER A 542 4.51 9.26 21.17
C SER A 542 5.44 8.37 21.98
N LEU A 543 5.31 7.05 21.80
CA LEU A 543 6.19 6.10 22.45
C LEU A 543 7.65 6.24 21.98
N SER A 544 7.89 6.65 20.74
CA SER A 544 9.23 6.93 20.24
C SER A 544 9.89 8.11 20.97
N ASN A 545 9.11 9.08 21.45
CA ASN A 545 9.64 10.12 22.34
C ASN A 545 10.05 9.54 23.69
N ALA A 546 9.28 8.58 24.22
CA ALA A 546 9.57 7.97 25.50
C ALA A 546 10.80 7.04 25.44
N PHE A 547 10.93 6.26 24.36
CA PHE A 547 12.06 5.35 24.15
C PHE A 547 13.34 6.08 23.73
N GLY A 548 13.22 7.19 22.99
CA GLY A 548 14.37 8.01 22.57
C GLY A 548 14.92 8.95 23.64
N ALA A 549 14.28 9.04 24.82
CA ALA A 549 14.72 9.95 25.86
C ALA A 549 16.04 9.52 26.52
N ASP A 550 16.93 10.49 26.79
CA ASP A 550 18.22 10.26 27.46
C ASP A 550 18.07 9.66 28.87
N LYS A 551 16.97 10.01 29.54
CA LYS A 551 16.63 9.56 30.89
C LYS A 551 15.19 9.06 30.88
N VAL A 552 14.97 7.90 31.48
CA VAL A 552 13.65 7.29 31.62
C VAL A 552 13.41 6.99 33.10
N MET A 553 12.28 7.44 33.64
CA MET A 553 11.85 7.13 35.00
C MET A 553 10.58 6.28 34.97
N MET A 554 10.60 5.11 35.60
CA MET A 554 9.42 4.28 35.82
C MET A 554 8.92 4.47 37.24
N VAL A 555 7.66 4.88 37.36
CA VAL A 555 7.02 5.15 38.66
C VAL A 555 6.02 4.03 38.94
N LEU A 556 6.31 3.24 39.97
CA LEU A 556 5.48 2.16 40.46
C LEU A 556 4.42 2.66 41.45
N PRO A 557 3.21 2.10 41.47
CA PRO A 557 2.17 2.48 42.43
C PRO A 557 2.48 1.85 43.79
N ALA A 558 2.60 2.67 44.85
CA ALA A 558 2.86 2.16 46.20
C ALA A 558 1.60 1.60 46.88
N ASN A 559 0.44 2.17 46.58
CA ASN A 559 -0.85 1.79 47.18
C ASN A 559 -1.72 1.02 46.17
N THR A 560 -1.39 -0.25 45.93
CA THR A 560 -2.16 -1.16 45.07
C THR A 560 -2.13 -2.58 45.65
N THR A 561 -2.84 -3.52 45.00
CA THR A 561 -2.84 -4.94 45.40
C THR A 561 -1.48 -5.61 45.17
N ASP A 562 -1.14 -6.63 45.98
CA ASP A 562 0.13 -7.37 45.82
C ASP A 562 0.29 -7.99 44.43
N VAL A 563 -0.80 -8.42 43.81
CA VAL A 563 -0.82 -8.95 42.44
C VAL A 563 -0.36 -7.89 41.45
N LEU A 564 -0.94 -6.68 41.49
CA LEU A 564 -0.57 -5.59 40.60
C LEU A 564 0.82 -5.05 40.88
N LYS A 565 1.22 -4.98 42.15
CA LYS A 565 2.56 -4.58 42.56
C LYS A 565 3.62 -5.49 41.92
N LYS A 566 3.47 -6.81 42.08
CA LYS A 566 4.38 -7.80 41.48
C LYS A 566 4.37 -7.73 39.95
N ARG A 567 3.21 -7.49 39.34
CA ARG A 567 3.07 -7.33 37.88
C ARG A 567 3.89 -6.15 37.34
N TYR A 568 3.78 -4.98 37.97
CA TYR A 568 4.51 -3.78 37.52
C TYR A 568 5.99 -3.82 37.89
N GLU A 569 6.36 -4.44 39.01
CA GLU A 569 7.75 -4.74 39.35
C GLU A 569 8.39 -5.65 38.30
N ASN A 570 7.69 -6.71 37.85
CA ASN A 570 8.16 -7.57 36.77
C ASN A 570 8.32 -6.82 35.44
N MET A 571 7.37 -5.95 35.09
CA MET A 571 7.48 -5.09 33.90
C MET A 571 8.70 -4.18 33.99
N ALA A 572 8.89 -3.50 35.12
CA ALA A 572 10.02 -2.61 35.35
C ALA A 572 11.35 -3.38 35.34
N ALA A 573 11.39 -4.63 35.81
CA ALA A 573 12.58 -5.47 35.74
C ALA A 573 12.95 -5.86 34.30
N ILE A 574 11.97 -6.15 33.43
CA ILE A 574 12.21 -6.49 32.02
C ILE A 574 12.80 -5.29 31.27
N TRP A 575 12.33 -4.06 31.54
CA TRP A 575 12.82 -2.85 30.87
C TRP A 575 13.94 -2.11 31.59
N GLY A 576 14.13 -2.37 32.89
CA GLY A 576 15.08 -1.67 33.75
C GLY A 576 16.54 -2.13 33.62
N GLY A 577 16.84 -3.06 32.72
CA GLY A 577 18.19 -3.62 32.54
C GLY A 577 19.22 -2.67 31.90
N GLY A 578 18.81 -1.46 31.47
CA GLY A 578 19.71 -0.49 30.83
C GLY A 578 20.07 0.70 31.73
N ASN A 579 21.28 1.26 31.55
CA ASN A 579 21.82 2.40 32.32
C ASN A 579 21.01 3.72 32.23
N LYS A 580 19.93 3.76 31.43
CA LYS A 580 19.07 4.94 31.21
C LYS A 580 17.79 4.95 32.05
N VAL A 581 17.43 3.85 32.70
CA VAL A 581 16.14 3.67 33.38
C VAL A 581 16.30 3.74 34.91
N THR A 582 15.54 4.61 35.56
CA THR A 582 15.42 4.66 37.03
C THR A 582 14.03 4.20 37.46
N VAL A 583 13.93 3.27 38.39
CA VAL A 583 12.66 2.75 38.92
C VAL A 583 12.45 3.28 40.34
N VAL A 584 11.31 3.93 40.60
CA VAL A 584 10.94 4.51 41.91
C VAL A 584 9.47 4.21 42.22
N LYS A 585 9.08 4.28 43.50
CA LYS A 585 7.65 4.26 43.86
C LYS A 585 7.07 5.66 43.88
N ASP A 586 5.78 5.78 43.59
CA ASP A 586 5.07 7.07 43.61
C ASP A 586 5.07 7.74 45.00
N SER A 587 5.20 6.97 46.09
CA SER A 587 5.35 7.46 47.47
C SER A 587 6.72 8.09 47.76
N GLU A 588 7.73 7.78 46.96
CA GLU A 588 9.09 8.31 47.11
C GLU A 588 9.26 9.67 46.42
N LEU A 589 8.33 10.04 45.54
CA LEU A 589 8.34 11.31 44.83
C LEU A 589 7.44 12.34 45.54
N LYS A 590 7.81 13.62 45.52
CA LYS A 590 6.89 14.71 45.90
C LYS A 590 6.11 15.21 44.67
N GLU A 591 6.81 15.35 43.56
CA GLU A 591 6.32 15.77 42.26
C GLU A 591 7.00 14.97 41.15
N LEU A 592 6.42 14.98 39.95
CA LEU A 592 7.04 14.35 38.78
C LEU A 592 8.21 15.20 38.26
N PRO A 593 9.30 14.58 37.78
CA PRO A 593 10.41 15.33 37.21
C PRO A 593 10.00 16.08 35.94
N LYS A 594 10.74 17.16 35.64
CA LYS A 594 10.52 17.98 34.44
C LYS A 594 11.26 17.43 33.21
N ASP A 595 12.35 16.69 33.44
CA ASP A 595 13.23 16.19 32.38
C ASP A 595 13.18 14.66 32.29
N GLY A 596 13.39 14.15 31.07
CA GLY A 596 13.33 12.71 30.78
C GLY A 596 11.90 12.18 30.64
N ALA A 597 11.76 11.01 30.02
CA ALA A 597 10.48 10.36 29.84
C ALA A 597 10.01 9.68 31.13
N ILE A 598 8.72 9.77 31.43
CA ILE A 598 8.15 9.22 32.66
C ILE A 598 7.12 8.15 32.32
N TRP A 599 7.27 6.95 32.86
CA TRP A 599 6.31 5.86 32.74
C TRP A 599 5.55 5.70 34.05
N LEU A 600 4.27 6.02 34.05
CA LEU A 600 3.36 5.82 35.18
C LEU A 600 2.72 4.44 35.05
N LEU A 601 3.15 3.51 35.90
CA LEU A 601 2.65 2.14 35.87
C LEU A 601 1.43 2.00 36.79
N GLY A 602 0.33 1.52 36.22
CA GLY A 602 -0.94 1.33 36.91
C GLY A 602 -1.78 2.58 37.07
N ARG A 603 -3.11 2.40 36.96
CA ARG A 603 -4.08 3.49 37.18
C ARG A 603 -4.12 3.97 38.64
N ASP A 604 -3.73 3.10 39.58
CA ASP A 604 -3.65 3.38 41.01
C ASP A 604 -2.44 4.27 41.38
N ASN A 605 -1.56 4.57 40.41
CA ASN A 605 -0.43 5.46 40.63
C ASN A 605 -0.95 6.86 41.01
N ARG A 606 -0.42 7.44 42.10
CA ARG A 606 -0.85 8.74 42.63
C ARG A 606 -0.77 9.88 41.60
N PHE A 607 0.12 9.77 40.61
CA PHE A 607 0.30 10.78 39.56
C PHE A 607 -0.50 10.50 38.27
N TYR A 608 -1.27 9.41 38.19
CA TYR A 608 -1.97 9.02 36.96
C TYR A 608 -3.00 10.06 36.49
N ASN A 609 -3.52 10.90 37.39
CA ASN A 609 -4.42 12.02 37.07
C ASN A 609 -3.80 13.01 36.06
N VAL A 610 -2.46 13.05 35.91
CA VAL A 610 -1.81 13.85 34.86
C VAL A 610 -2.20 13.36 33.46
N VAL A 611 -2.31 12.04 33.27
CA VAL A 611 -2.77 11.44 32.01
C VAL A 611 -4.23 11.81 31.77
N GLU A 612 -5.08 11.71 32.79
CA GLU A 612 -6.50 12.07 32.71
C GLU A 612 -6.72 13.53 32.29
N LYS A 613 -6.04 14.47 32.96
CA LYS A 613 -6.11 15.89 32.63
C LYS A 613 -5.63 16.18 31.21
N ALA A 614 -4.55 15.52 30.78
CA ALA A 614 -4.01 15.70 29.44
C ALA A 614 -4.93 15.15 28.35
N LEU A 615 -5.67 14.06 28.61
CA LEU A 615 -6.64 13.51 27.66
C LEU A 615 -7.75 14.52 27.32
N GLY A 616 -8.10 15.45 28.22
CA GLY A 616 -9.08 16.50 27.95
C GLY A 616 -8.69 17.48 26.82
N GLN A 617 -7.44 17.47 26.35
CA GLN A 617 -7.01 18.22 25.16
C GLN A 617 -7.29 17.48 23.85
N TYR A 618 -7.73 16.23 23.94
CA TYR A 618 -7.99 15.34 22.82
C TYR A 618 -9.45 14.87 22.88
N ASP A 619 -9.95 14.29 21.79
CA ASP A 619 -11.23 13.57 21.80
C ASP A 619 -11.07 12.23 22.53
N ALA A 620 -10.74 12.27 23.82
CA ALA A 620 -10.47 11.11 24.66
C ALA A 620 -10.72 11.41 26.14
N SER A 621 -11.10 10.40 26.91
CA SER A 621 -11.32 10.55 28.35
C SER A 621 -11.18 9.23 29.10
N LEU A 622 -10.84 9.27 30.38
CA LEU A 622 -10.94 8.08 31.23
C LEU A 622 -12.42 7.83 31.58
N THR A 623 -12.81 6.56 31.61
CA THR A 623 -14.12 6.11 32.11
C THR A 623 -13.94 5.39 33.44
N LYS A 624 -15.03 5.00 34.12
CA LYS A 624 -14.94 4.31 35.42
C LYS A 624 -14.14 3.00 35.34
N SER A 625 -14.31 2.24 34.27
CA SER A 625 -13.66 0.94 34.05
C SER A 625 -12.58 0.94 32.96
N GLY A 626 -12.39 2.06 32.24
CA GLY A 626 -11.53 2.07 31.06
C GLY A 626 -11.12 3.43 30.55
N VAL A 627 -10.91 3.52 29.24
CA VAL A 627 -10.59 4.75 28.49
C VAL A 627 -11.39 4.79 27.20
N LYS A 628 -11.88 5.97 26.86
CA LYS A 628 -12.55 6.26 25.61
C LYS A 628 -11.61 7.01 24.67
N PHE A 629 -11.42 6.49 23.46
CA PHE A 629 -10.67 7.12 22.37
C PHE A 629 -11.67 7.47 21.25
N GLY A 630 -12.10 8.72 21.18
CA GLY A 630 -13.16 9.20 20.30
C GLY A 630 -14.46 8.44 20.52
N LYS A 631 -14.97 7.76 19.49
CA LYS A 631 -16.19 6.94 19.60
C LYS A 631 -15.96 5.55 20.20
N ARG A 632 -14.72 5.19 20.51
CA ARG A 632 -14.35 3.84 20.91
C ARG A 632 -14.11 3.75 22.41
N ASP A 633 -14.83 2.86 23.08
CA ASP A 633 -14.60 2.53 24.49
C ASP A 633 -13.67 1.32 24.60
N VAL A 634 -12.72 1.38 25.54
CA VAL A 634 -11.73 0.34 25.83
C VAL A 634 -11.76 0.04 27.32
N ASN A 635 -12.24 -1.14 27.68
CA ASN A 635 -12.28 -1.60 29.06
C ASN A 635 -10.88 -2.07 29.52
N MET A 636 -10.32 -1.44 30.56
CA MET A 636 -8.99 -1.79 31.10
C MET A 636 -8.98 -3.11 31.87
N SER A 637 -10.15 -3.65 32.25
CA SER A 637 -10.22 -5.00 32.85
C SER A 637 -9.99 -6.10 31.83
N GLU A 638 -10.07 -5.81 30.53
CA GLU A 638 -9.88 -6.75 29.42
C GLU A 638 -8.71 -6.36 28.52
N ASN A 639 -8.16 -5.15 28.70
CA ASN A 639 -7.16 -4.56 27.83
C ASN A 639 -6.01 -3.94 28.63
N SER A 640 -4.80 -4.16 28.14
CA SER A 640 -3.65 -3.35 28.55
C SER A 640 -3.69 -2.05 27.76
N THR A 641 -3.54 -0.90 28.42
CA THR A 641 -3.59 0.42 27.75
C THR A 641 -2.29 1.16 27.93
N ILE A 642 -1.86 1.84 26.87
CA ILE A 642 -0.66 2.67 26.87
C ILE A 642 -1.04 4.03 26.29
N ILE A 643 -0.77 5.10 27.03
CA ILE A 643 -1.22 6.45 26.69
C ILE A 643 -0.06 7.42 26.91
N ALA A 644 0.54 7.90 25.82
CA ALA A 644 1.55 8.94 25.82
C ALA A 644 0.88 10.32 25.77
N VAL A 645 1.25 11.19 26.70
CA VAL A 645 0.83 12.59 26.78
C VAL A 645 2.05 13.48 26.99
N ARG A 646 1.90 14.78 26.76
CA ARG A 646 2.98 15.75 27.02
C ARG A 646 3.14 15.94 28.52
N ASN A 647 4.39 16.10 28.99
CA ASN A 647 4.63 16.50 30.37
C ASN A 647 4.16 17.96 30.56
N PRO A 648 3.20 18.26 31.44
CA PRO A 648 2.71 19.62 31.64
C PRO A 648 3.79 20.60 32.11
N ALA A 649 4.83 20.10 32.79
CA ALA A 649 5.94 20.92 33.29
C ALA A 649 7.04 21.14 32.23
N ASN A 650 7.09 20.31 31.20
CA ASN A 650 8.02 20.43 30.07
C ASN A 650 7.41 19.78 28.80
N PRO A 651 6.81 20.56 27.91
CA PRO A 651 6.17 20.03 26.70
C PRO A 651 7.11 19.32 25.71
N GLN A 652 8.44 19.44 25.86
CA GLN A 652 9.38 18.65 25.06
C GLN A 652 9.47 17.20 25.55
N SER A 653 9.16 16.96 26.82
CA SER A 653 9.11 15.62 27.43
C SER A 653 7.71 14.98 27.34
N VAL A 654 7.65 13.68 27.60
CA VAL A 654 6.43 12.85 27.57
C VAL A 654 6.23 12.06 28.86
N ILE A 655 4.96 11.87 29.21
CA ILE A 655 4.49 10.98 30.26
C ILE A 655 3.70 9.86 29.59
N VAL A 656 4.01 8.61 29.91
CA VAL A 656 3.33 7.42 29.41
C VAL A 656 2.60 6.74 30.56
N GLY A 657 1.27 6.77 30.53
CA GLY A 657 0.45 5.93 31.39
C GLY A 657 0.38 4.51 30.83
N LEU A 658 0.69 3.50 31.63
CA LEU A 658 0.60 2.09 31.23
C LEU A 658 -0.22 1.29 32.25
N THR A 659 -1.24 0.59 31.77
CA THR A 659 -1.96 -0.43 32.53
C THR A 659 -1.75 -1.80 31.88
N ALA A 660 -1.54 -2.82 32.70
CA ALA A 660 -1.38 -4.20 32.23
C ALA A 660 -2.57 -5.06 32.68
N HIS A 661 -3.26 -5.66 31.71
CA HIS A 661 -4.48 -6.44 31.93
C HIS A 661 -4.23 -7.66 32.83
N ASN A 662 -3.20 -8.45 32.53
CA ASN A 662 -2.86 -9.67 33.27
C ASN A 662 -1.34 -9.95 33.25
N ASP A 663 -0.89 -10.95 34.01
CA ASP A 663 0.54 -11.27 34.15
C ASP A 663 1.15 -11.81 32.84
N ALA A 664 0.37 -12.56 32.05
CA ALA A 664 0.82 -13.10 30.76
C ALA A 664 1.09 -11.98 29.74
N SER A 665 0.29 -10.90 29.77
CA SER A 665 0.43 -9.75 28.88
C SER A 665 1.74 -8.97 29.07
N VAL A 666 2.35 -9.02 30.25
CA VAL A 666 3.57 -8.25 30.59
C VAL A 666 4.73 -8.54 29.64
N LYS A 667 5.07 -9.83 29.45
CA LYS A 667 6.15 -10.23 28.53
C LYS A 667 5.83 -9.85 27.09
N GLY A 668 4.57 -10.01 26.68
CA GLY A 668 4.12 -9.66 25.33
C GLY A 668 4.23 -8.16 25.04
N LEU A 669 3.82 -7.32 25.99
CA LEU A 669 3.88 -5.86 25.88
C LEU A 669 5.32 -5.36 25.84
N ALA A 670 6.19 -5.88 26.72
CA ALA A 670 7.59 -5.50 26.76
C ALA A 670 8.28 -5.70 25.42
N ARG A 671 8.03 -6.84 24.77
CA ARG A 671 8.53 -7.16 23.43
C ARG A 671 7.88 -6.33 22.32
N LYS A 672 6.57 -6.09 22.38
CA LYS A 672 5.83 -5.45 21.27
C LYS A 672 5.91 -3.93 21.24
N LEU A 673 5.93 -3.25 22.39
CA LEU A 673 5.78 -1.79 22.45
C LEU A 673 6.82 -0.98 21.65
N PRO A 674 8.11 -1.38 21.57
CA PRO A 674 9.08 -0.72 20.70
C PRO A 674 8.65 -0.64 19.22
N HIS A 675 7.82 -1.57 18.73
CA HIS A 675 7.28 -1.56 17.36
C HIS A 675 6.18 -0.52 17.13
N TYR A 676 5.61 0.01 18.21
CA TYR A 676 4.51 0.96 18.15
C TYR A 676 4.99 2.39 18.46
N GLY A 677 6.29 2.67 18.31
CA GLY A 677 6.92 3.95 18.63
C GLY A 677 6.17 5.19 18.11
N LYS A 678 5.64 5.14 16.88
CA LYS A 678 4.92 6.29 16.29
C LYS A 678 3.59 6.62 16.98
N TYR A 679 3.00 5.71 17.75
CA TYR A 679 1.65 5.88 18.29
C TYR A 679 1.65 6.66 19.61
N SER A 680 0.58 7.41 19.83
CA SER A 680 0.31 8.14 21.09
C SER A 680 -0.49 7.29 22.06
N TYR A 681 -1.37 6.43 21.56
CA TYR A 681 -2.13 5.51 22.41
C TYR A 681 -2.24 4.13 21.77
N LEU A 682 -2.32 3.12 22.63
CA LEU A 682 -2.49 1.71 22.27
C LEU A 682 -3.41 1.02 23.27
N ALA A 683 -4.15 0.03 22.79
CA ALA A 683 -4.81 -0.96 23.62
C ALA A 683 -4.55 -2.36 23.06
N PHE A 684 -4.35 -3.32 23.94
CA PHE A 684 -4.11 -4.71 23.59
C PHE A 684 -5.02 -5.65 24.37
N THR A 685 -5.70 -6.56 23.67
CA THR A 685 -6.51 -7.66 24.24
C THR A 685 -5.68 -8.92 24.46
N ASN A 686 -6.10 -9.77 25.41
CA ASN A 686 -5.60 -11.13 25.66
C ASN A 686 -4.14 -11.23 26.16
N ASP A 687 -3.71 -12.48 26.43
CA ASP A 687 -2.36 -12.85 26.90
C ASP A 687 -1.26 -12.58 25.86
N ALA A 688 -1.55 -12.86 24.58
CA ALA A 688 -0.76 -12.39 23.45
C ALA A 688 -1.38 -11.05 23.02
N PRO A 689 -0.72 -9.89 23.24
CA PRO A 689 -1.35 -8.59 23.08
C PRO A 689 -1.72 -8.32 21.62
N ASP A 690 -2.96 -8.64 21.25
CA ASP A 690 -3.53 -8.29 19.95
C ASP A 690 -4.00 -6.85 19.99
N ASN A 691 -3.61 -6.05 19.00
CA ASN A 691 -3.91 -4.63 19.03
C ASN A 691 -5.42 -4.42 18.88
N SER A 692 -6.07 -4.03 19.97
CA SER A 692 -7.48 -3.66 19.94
C SER A 692 -7.60 -2.22 19.47
N ALA A 693 -6.86 -1.26 20.03
CA ALA A 693 -6.87 0.14 19.58
C ALA A 693 -5.45 0.70 19.37
N LYS A 694 -5.32 1.64 18.42
CA LYS A 694 -4.11 2.45 18.25
C LYS A 694 -4.41 3.77 17.56
N GLY A 695 -3.64 4.80 17.85
CA GLY A 695 -3.69 6.06 17.13
C GLY A 695 -2.63 7.05 17.55
N GLN A 696 -2.60 8.18 16.87
CA GLN A 696 -1.79 9.34 17.19
C GLN A 696 -2.72 10.48 17.57
N TRP A 697 -2.32 11.28 18.56
CA TRP A 697 -2.98 12.55 18.79
C TRP A 697 -2.73 13.50 17.61
N PRO A 698 -3.59 14.50 17.39
CA PRO A 698 -3.24 15.60 16.52
C PRO A 698 -2.04 16.38 17.08
N ALA A 699 -1.24 16.97 16.19
CA ALA A 699 -0.28 17.99 16.57
C ALA A 699 -1.03 19.17 17.24
N VAL A 700 -0.44 19.76 18.27
CA VAL A 700 -1.08 20.81 19.09
C VAL A 700 -0.79 22.23 18.59
N GLY A 701 0.06 22.35 17.57
CA GLY A 701 0.33 23.61 16.87
C GLY A 701 1.59 23.52 16.03
N SER A 702 2.06 24.67 15.54
CA SER A 702 3.36 24.77 14.89
C SER A 702 3.90 26.20 15.02
N PRO A 703 5.20 26.40 15.32
CA PRO A 703 5.82 27.73 15.26
C PRO A 703 5.95 28.23 13.81
N LEU A 704 5.61 27.41 12.83
CA LEU A 704 5.61 27.70 11.40
C LEU A 704 4.24 28.09 10.85
N VAL A 705 3.22 28.16 11.72
CA VAL A 705 1.87 28.58 11.36
C VAL A 705 1.52 29.89 12.04
N LYS A 706 1.05 30.88 11.26
CA LYS A 706 0.47 32.13 11.76
C LYS A 706 -0.93 32.30 11.24
N ILE A 707 -1.90 32.39 12.17
CA ILE A 707 -3.27 32.79 11.86
C ILE A 707 -3.34 34.31 11.96
N LEU A 708 -3.61 34.98 10.84
CA LEU A 708 -3.69 36.43 10.72
C LEU A 708 -5.12 36.95 10.96
N ASP A 709 -6.12 36.13 10.66
CA ASP A 709 -7.53 36.44 10.93
C ASP A 709 -8.25 35.20 11.47
N LYS A 710 -8.57 35.21 12.77
CA LYS A 710 -9.27 34.10 13.43
C LYS A 710 -10.77 34.08 13.15
N SER A 711 -11.33 35.16 12.61
CA SER A 711 -12.77 35.26 12.32
C SER A 711 -13.15 34.57 11.01
N VAL A 712 -12.17 34.27 10.14
CA VAL A 712 -12.40 33.65 8.84
C VAL A 712 -11.97 32.18 8.86
N VAL A 713 -12.90 31.28 8.57
CA VAL A 713 -12.60 29.86 8.36
C VAL A 713 -12.32 29.64 6.87
N THR A 714 -11.07 29.31 6.53
CA THR A 714 -10.70 29.07 5.13
C THR A 714 -11.28 27.77 4.59
N THR A 715 -11.87 27.84 3.39
CA THR A 715 -12.31 26.66 2.63
C THR A 715 -11.20 26.11 1.74
N ALA A 716 -10.14 26.89 1.51
CA ALA A 716 -9.01 26.51 0.67
C ALA A 716 -8.25 25.30 1.24
N ARG A 717 -7.71 24.49 0.33
CA ARG A 717 -6.89 23.32 0.64
C ARG A 717 -5.65 23.33 -0.26
N LEU A 718 -4.49 23.13 0.35
CA LEU A 718 -3.25 22.98 -0.39
C LEU A 718 -3.33 21.67 -1.18
N LYS A 719 -3.00 21.73 -2.47
CA LYS A 719 -2.96 20.53 -3.30
C LYS A 719 -1.64 19.82 -3.05
N PRO A 720 -1.65 18.51 -2.74
CA PRO A 720 -0.41 17.74 -2.61
C PRO A 720 0.38 17.75 -3.92
N ARG A 721 1.71 17.66 -3.81
CA ARG A 721 2.60 17.46 -4.96
C ARG A 721 2.21 16.17 -5.70
N PRO A 722 2.14 16.16 -7.04
CA PRO A 722 1.97 14.93 -7.81
C PRO A 722 3.09 13.93 -7.52
N ALA A 723 2.75 12.63 -7.51
CA ALA A 723 3.75 11.61 -7.27
C ALA A 723 4.81 11.56 -8.38
N LEU A 724 6.07 11.30 -8.02
CA LEU A 724 7.19 11.29 -8.98
C LEU A 724 6.95 10.34 -10.17
N ALA A 725 6.33 9.20 -9.89
CA ALA A 725 5.84 8.24 -10.87
C ALA A 725 4.54 7.60 -10.35
N GLN A 726 3.77 7.00 -11.25
CA GLN A 726 2.51 6.32 -10.95
C GLN A 726 2.57 4.89 -11.49
N LEU A 727 1.95 3.94 -10.78
CA LEU A 727 1.72 2.62 -11.34
C LEU A 727 0.83 2.75 -12.57
N LYS A 728 1.13 1.96 -13.60
CA LYS A 728 0.22 1.83 -14.74
C LYS A 728 -1.11 1.24 -14.21
N PRO A 729 -2.26 1.90 -14.43
CA PRO A 729 -3.54 1.37 -14.00
C PRO A 729 -3.76 -0.04 -14.56
N VAL A 730 -4.23 -0.97 -13.70
CA VAL A 730 -4.67 -2.32 -14.11
C VAL A 730 -5.74 -2.22 -15.20
N PHE A 731 -6.58 -1.20 -15.06
CA PHE A 731 -7.77 -0.99 -15.87
C PHE A 731 -7.61 0.21 -16.78
N ASP A 732 -8.22 0.16 -17.94
CA ASP A 732 -8.27 1.29 -18.86
C ASP A 732 -9.48 2.18 -18.55
N GLY A 733 -9.20 3.25 -17.83
CA GLY A 733 -10.19 4.27 -17.51
C GLY A 733 -10.93 4.84 -18.70
N LYS A 734 -10.23 5.09 -19.82
CA LYS A 734 -10.84 5.67 -21.02
C LYS A 734 -11.82 4.69 -21.66
N ARG A 735 -11.49 3.40 -21.65
CA ARG A 735 -12.41 2.35 -22.12
C ARG A 735 -13.67 2.26 -21.26
N MET A 736 -13.55 2.29 -19.93
CA MET A 736 -14.74 2.33 -19.07
C MET A 736 -15.60 3.56 -19.31
N MET A 737 -15.00 4.75 -19.44
CA MET A 737 -15.75 5.96 -19.81
C MET A 737 -16.42 5.84 -21.18
N SER A 738 -15.79 5.16 -22.15
CA SER A 738 -16.39 4.87 -23.45
C SER A 738 -17.59 3.92 -23.35
N HIS A 739 -17.55 2.91 -22.47
CA HIS A 739 -18.69 2.04 -22.21
C HIS A 739 -19.84 2.83 -21.59
N VAL A 740 -19.56 3.70 -20.62
CA VAL A 740 -20.57 4.59 -20.01
C VAL A 740 -21.20 5.51 -21.06
N ALA A 741 -20.36 6.17 -21.87
CA ALA A 741 -20.83 7.10 -22.89
C ALA A 741 -21.71 6.41 -23.95
N HIS A 742 -21.36 5.19 -24.35
CA HIS A 742 -22.18 4.41 -25.28
C HIS A 742 -23.50 3.97 -24.64
N LEU A 743 -23.45 3.41 -23.44
CA LEU A 743 -24.65 2.88 -22.80
C LEU A 743 -25.64 4.00 -22.44
N ALA A 744 -25.14 5.17 -22.03
CA ALA A 744 -25.95 6.35 -21.71
C ALA A 744 -26.25 7.24 -22.92
N SER A 745 -26.03 6.76 -24.14
CA SER A 745 -26.25 7.56 -25.34
C SER A 745 -27.75 7.68 -25.66
N PRO A 746 -28.20 8.78 -26.29
CA PRO A 746 -29.60 8.92 -26.70
C PRO A 746 -30.10 7.79 -27.61
N GLU A 747 -29.23 7.17 -28.41
CA GLU A 747 -29.55 6.07 -29.33
C GLU A 747 -29.96 4.77 -28.62
N LEU A 748 -29.64 4.65 -27.32
CA LEU A 748 -30.09 3.57 -26.45
C LEU A 748 -31.35 3.92 -25.65
N GLU A 749 -31.99 5.07 -25.91
CA GLU A 749 -33.34 5.40 -25.45
C GLU A 749 -33.53 5.24 -23.93
N GLY A 750 -32.47 5.49 -23.15
CA GLY A 750 -32.46 5.30 -21.69
C GLY A 750 -32.63 3.85 -21.23
N ARG A 751 -32.45 2.88 -22.13
CA ARG A 751 -32.48 1.43 -21.86
C ARG A 751 -33.75 0.99 -21.12
N GLY A 752 -34.89 1.61 -21.49
CA GLY A 752 -36.18 1.33 -20.89
C GLY A 752 -36.76 -0.01 -21.32
N VAL A 753 -37.51 -0.68 -20.44
CA VAL A 753 -38.26 -1.90 -20.77
C VAL A 753 -39.18 -1.65 -21.98
N GLY A 754 -39.04 -2.48 -23.01
CA GLY A 754 -39.80 -2.39 -24.26
C GLY A 754 -39.21 -1.46 -25.34
N THR A 755 -38.09 -0.79 -25.07
CA THR A 755 -37.38 0.04 -26.06
C THR A 755 -36.43 -0.80 -26.93
N LYS A 756 -36.10 -0.32 -28.14
CA LYS A 756 -35.05 -0.94 -28.97
C LYS A 756 -33.67 -0.73 -28.34
N GLY A 757 -33.50 0.38 -27.64
CA GLY A 757 -32.30 0.69 -26.88
C GLY A 757 -31.90 -0.37 -25.86
N LEU A 758 -32.88 -0.99 -25.17
CA LEU A 758 -32.62 -2.09 -24.23
C LEU A 758 -32.03 -3.33 -24.94
N ASP A 759 -32.61 -3.73 -26.08
CA ASP A 759 -32.10 -4.86 -26.88
C ASP A 759 -30.69 -4.58 -27.43
N LYS A 760 -30.43 -3.34 -27.90
CA LYS A 760 -29.09 -2.92 -28.34
C LYS A 760 -28.08 -2.97 -27.20
N ALA A 761 -28.45 -2.55 -25.99
CA ALA A 761 -27.58 -2.62 -24.82
C ALA A 761 -27.23 -4.08 -24.48
N ALA A 762 -28.22 -4.99 -24.49
CA ALA A 762 -27.99 -6.41 -24.26
C ALA A 762 -27.01 -7.01 -25.28
N GLN A 763 -27.19 -6.68 -26.57
CA GLN A 763 -26.29 -7.13 -27.63
C GLN A 763 -24.87 -6.56 -27.46
N TYR A 764 -24.74 -5.27 -27.13
CA TYR A 764 -23.45 -4.63 -26.87
C TYR A 764 -22.67 -5.30 -25.74
N ILE A 765 -23.35 -5.69 -24.67
CA ILE A 765 -22.74 -6.41 -23.53
C ILE A 765 -22.28 -7.80 -23.97
N ALA A 766 -23.12 -8.55 -24.69
CA ALA A 766 -22.77 -9.87 -25.20
C ALA A 766 -21.56 -9.83 -26.15
N ASP A 767 -21.51 -8.83 -27.05
CA ASP A 767 -20.39 -8.63 -27.96
C ASP A 767 -19.10 -8.26 -27.21
N SER A 768 -19.22 -7.46 -26.15
CA SER A 768 -18.09 -7.10 -25.28
C SER A 768 -17.55 -8.29 -24.48
N PHE A 769 -18.43 -9.16 -23.97
CA PHE A 769 -18.03 -10.43 -23.35
C PHE A 769 -17.34 -11.35 -24.34
N LYS A 770 -17.89 -11.50 -25.54
CA LYS A 770 -17.29 -12.30 -26.62
C LYS A 770 -15.91 -11.78 -26.99
N ALA A 771 -15.75 -10.47 -27.18
CA ALA A 771 -14.46 -9.84 -27.49
C ALA A 771 -13.41 -10.00 -26.36
N SER A 772 -13.88 -10.20 -25.13
CA SER A 772 -13.03 -10.43 -23.97
C SER A 772 -12.63 -11.90 -23.78
N GLY A 773 -13.22 -12.84 -24.54
CA GLY A 773 -12.93 -14.28 -24.42
C GLY A 773 -13.74 -14.99 -23.33
N ILE A 774 -14.84 -14.39 -22.87
CA ILE A 774 -15.76 -15.00 -21.92
C ILE A 774 -16.58 -16.11 -22.61
N THR A 775 -17.02 -17.11 -21.84
CA THR A 775 -17.90 -18.18 -22.35
C THR A 775 -19.37 -17.82 -22.13
N PRO A 776 -20.28 -18.02 -23.11
CA PRO A 776 -21.71 -17.79 -22.93
C PRO A 776 -22.33 -18.80 -21.93
N ALA A 777 -23.25 -18.32 -21.09
CA ALA A 777 -23.89 -19.13 -20.04
C ALA A 777 -25.39 -18.88 -19.88
N GLY A 778 -26.06 -18.37 -20.92
CA GLY A 778 -27.52 -18.23 -21.02
C GLY A 778 -28.22 -19.47 -21.60
N ASP A 779 -29.44 -19.29 -22.08
CA ASP A 779 -30.33 -20.37 -22.51
C ASP A 779 -29.67 -21.19 -23.63
N LYS A 780 -29.61 -22.51 -23.45
CA LYS A 780 -29.02 -23.46 -24.42
C LYS A 780 -27.57 -23.07 -24.84
N GLY A 781 -26.80 -22.48 -23.93
CA GLY A 781 -25.42 -22.04 -24.21
C GLY A 781 -25.32 -20.74 -25.02
N SER A 782 -26.41 -19.98 -25.14
CA SER A 782 -26.40 -18.63 -25.71
C SER A 782 -25.93 -17.59 -24.69
N TRP A 783 -25.88 -16.30 -25.06
CA TRP A 783 -25.61 -15.21 -24.11
C TRP A 783 -26.82 -14.80 -23.30
N PHE A 784 -28.03 -15.18 -23.72
CA PHE A 784 -29.26 -14.55 -23.26
C PHE A 784 -30.12 -15.53 -22.46
N GLN A 785 -30.67 -15.07 -21.35
CA GLN A 785 -31.77 -15.71 -20.64
C GLN A 785 -33.03 -14.89 -20.89
N SER A 786 -33.94 -15.39 -21.73
CA SER A 786 -35.12 -14.63 -22.20
C SER A 786 -36.37 -14.95 -21.39
N PHE A 787 -37.13 -13.93 -21.01
CA PHE A 787 -38.41 -14.12 -20.31
C PHE A 787 -39.40 -12.98 -20.62
N THR A 788 -40.69 -13.27 -20.43
CA THR A 788 -41.77 -12.30 -20.66
C THR A 788 -42.22 -11.66 -19.34
N MET A 789 -42.42 -10.36 -19.35
CA MET A 789 -42.99 -9.59 -18.24
C MET A 789 -44.07 -8.63 -18.74
N THR A 790 -44.80 -8.00 -17.82
CA THR A 790 -45.67 -6.87 -18.12
C THR A 790 -44.84 -5.58 -18.19
N GLY A 791 -44.77 -4.96 -19.36
CA GLY A 791 -44.06 -3.71 -19.61
C GLY A 791 -44.97 -2.48 -19.60
N PRO A 792 -44.58 -1.38 -20.29
CA PRO A 792 -45.41 -0.19 -20.46
C PRO A 792 -46.79 -0.52 -21.05
N ASP A 793 -47.82 0.26 -20.65
CA ASP A 793 -49.23 0.09 -21.03
C ASP A 793 -49.84 -1.29 -20.71
N ASP A 794 -49.31 -1.99 -19.70
CA ASP A 794 -49.74 -3.35 -19.32
C ASP A 794 -49.57 -4.40 -20.43
N LYS A 795 -48.70 -4.12 -21.42
CA LYS A 795 -48.44 -5.04 -22.55
C LYS A 795 -47.35 -6.06 -22.21
N PRO A 796 -47.45 -7.30 -22.71
CA PRO A 796 -46.37 -8.28 -22.59
C PRO A 796 -45.13 -7.81 -23.36
N VAL A 797 -43.97 -7.83 -22.70
CA VAL A 797 -42.67 -7.51 -23.30
C VAL A 797 -41.70 -8.66 -23.01
N THR A 798 -40.97 -9.11 -24.03
CA THR A 798 -39.86 -10.05 -23.85
C THR A 798 -38.59 -9.27 -23.52
N VAL A 799 -37.93 -9.64 -22.44
CA VAL A 799 -36.65 -9.06 -21.99
C VAL A 799 -35.61 -10.17 -21.84
N LYS A 800 -34.34 -9.80 -21.64
CA LYS A 800 -33.23 -10.76 -21.63
C LYS A 800 -32.20 -10.41 -20.56
N ASN A 801 -31.83 -11.32 -19.67
CA ASN A 801 -30.55 -11.18 -18.95
C ASN A 801 -29.40 -11.55 -19.89
N VAL A 802 -28.21 -10.97 -19.71
CA VAL A 802 -26.97 -11.36 -20.42
C VAL A 802 -26.04 -12.07 -19.45
N ILE A 803 -25.63 -13.30 -19.78
CA ILE A 803 -24.93 -14.19 -18.85
C ILE A 803 -23.64 -14.73 -19.51
N GLY A 804 -22.51 -14.45 -18.87
CA GLY A 804 -21.21 -15.02 -19.21
C GLY A 804 -20.59 -15.78 -18.03
N VAL A 805 -19.66 -16.68 -18.31
CA VAL A 805 -18.91 -17.44 -17.30
C VAL A 805 -17.40 -17.44 -17.59
N ILE A 806 -16.63 -17.24 -16.53
CA ILE A 806 -15.21 -17.59 -16.47
C ILE A 806 -15.14 -18.94 -15.75
N PRO A 807 -14.77 -20.03 -16.44
CA PRO A 807 -14.81 -21.38 -15.86
C PRO A 807 -13.76 -21.56 -14.76
N GLY A 808 -14.15 -22.16 -13.64
CA GLY A 808 -13.24 -22.55 -12.57
C GLY A 808 -12.44 -23.81 -12.92
N LYS A 809 -11.19 -23.89 -12.47
CA LYS A 809 -10.28 -25.02 -12.75
C LYS A 809 -10.29 -26.11 -11.67
N ASN A 810 -10.82 -25.85 -10.47
CA ASN A 810 -10.72 -26.78 -9.34
C ASN A 810 -11.92 -27.73 -9.32
N PRO A 811 -11.74 -29.05 -9.60
CA PRO A 811 -12.85 -29.99 -9.65
C PRO A 811 -13.60 -30.13 -8.31
N LYS A 812 -12.93 -29.90 -7.17
CA LYS A 812 -13.56 -29.95 -5.83
C LYS A 812 -14.57 -28.82 -5.62
N LEU A 813 -14.41 -27.71 -6.34
CA LEU A 813 -15.33 -26.57 -6.31
C LEU A 813 -16.27 -26.59 -7.52
N GLY A 814 -16.29 -27.69 -8.28
CA GLY A 814 -17.16 -27.88 -9.44
C GLY A 814 -18.63 -27.62 -9.09
N GLY A 815 -19.33 -26.93 -10.00
CA GLY A 815 -20.73 -26.55 -9.80
C GLY A 815 -20.95 -25.35 -8.87
N GLN A 816 -19.93 -24.81 -8.21
CA GLN A 816 -20.04 -23.59 -7.40
C GLN A 816 -19.68 -22.33 -8.18
N SER A 817 -20.29 -21.20 -7.83
CA SER A 817 -20.01 -19.90 -8.44
C SER A 817 -19.93 -18.72 -7.49
N VAL A 818 -19.20 -17.69 -7.91
CA VAL A 818 -19.36 -16.32 -7.45
C VAL A 818 -20.10 -15.56 -8.55
N VAL A 819 -21.15 -14.81 -8.22
CA VAL A 819 -21.89 -14.01 -9.21
C VAL A 819 -21.50 -12.54 -9.06
N LEU A 820 -20.92 -11.96 -10.11
CA LEU A 820 -20.78 -10.50 -10.26
C LEU A 820 -21.97 -10.00 -11.08
N SER A 821 -22.82 -9.16 -10.48
CA SER A 821 -24.03 -8.63 -11.13
C SER A 821 -24.04 -7.12 -11.27
N ALA A 822 -24.77 -6.63 -12.27
CA ALA A 822 -25.13 -5.24 -12.47
C ALA A 822 -26.33 -5.18 -13.42
N HIS A 823 -27.32 -4.35 -13.17
CA HIS A 823 -28.40 -4.15 -14.13
C HIS A 823 -27.98 -3.24 -15.27
N TYR A 824 -28.52 -3.49 -16.46
CA TYR A 824 -28.25 -2.69 -17.65
C TYR A 824 -29.48 -1.89 -18.12
N ASP A 825 -30.67 -2.15 -17.58
CA ASP A 825 -31.84 -1.31 -17.83
C ASP A 825 -31.79 0.01 -17.05
N HIS A 826 -32.60 0.97 -17.47
CA HIS A 826 -32.98 2.14 -16.68
C HIS A 826 -34.41 2.58 -17.08
N LEU A 827 -34.82 3.80 -16.76
CA LEU A 827 -36.21 4.24 -16.87
C LEU A 827 -36.70 4.56 -18.30
N GLY A 828 -35.82 4.58 -19.31
CA GLY A 828 -36.17 4.99 -20.67
C GLY A 828 -36.83 6.38 -20.72
N TYR A 829 -38.11 6.43 -21.11
CA TYR A 829 -38.92 7.66 -21.13
C TYR A 829 -39.69 7.93 -19.83
N GLY A 830 -39.41 7.15 -18.77
CA GLY A 830 -39.97 7.35 -17.43
C GLY A 830 -40.79 6.20 -16.85
N TRP A 831 -40.68 4.98 -17.37
CA TRP A 831 -41.39 3.81 -16.84
C TRP A 831 -40.42 2.97 -15.97
N PRO A 832 -40.85 2.38 -14.83
CA PRO A 832 -42.22 2.27 -14.31
C PRO A 832 -42.64 3.39 -13.35
N GLY A 833 -41.78 4.36 -13.06
CA GLY A 833 -42.07 5.41 -12.09
C GLY A 833 -41.21 6.66 -12.23
N VAL A 834 -41.58 7.54 -13.16
CA VAL A 834 -40.96 8.87 -13.34
C VAL A 834 -41.58 9.92 -12.42
N ARG A 835 -40.76 10.89 -12.06
CA ARG A 835 -41.25 12.11 -11.40
C ARG A 835 -42.01 12.93 -12.43
N ALA A 836 -43.16 13.47 -12.07
CA ALA A 836 -44.02 14.19 -13.02
C ALA A 836 -43.30 15.31 -13.81
N ALA A 837 -42.27 15.93 -13.22
CA ALA A 837 -41.46 16.98 -13.86
C ALA A 837 -40.59 16.50 -15.05
N PHE A 838 -40.39 15.20 -15.22
CA PHE A 838 -39.50 14.60 -16.23
C PHE A 838 -40.20 13.59 -17.14
N GLU A 839 -41.53 13.55 -17.11
CA GLU A 839 -42.33 12.62 -17.93
C GLU A 839 -42.04 12.82 -19.42
N GLY A 840 -41.82 11.72 -20.15
CA GLY A 840 -41.52 11.72 -21.59
C GLY A 840 -40.07 12.08 -21.95
N GLN A 841 -39.21 12.45 -20.99
CA GLN A 841 -37.80 12.69 -21.25
C GLN A 841 -36.98 11.40 -21.16
N ILE A 842 -35.90 11.32 -21.95
CA ILE A 842 -34.95 10.22 -21.86
C ILE A 842 -34.20 10.32 -20.52
N HIS A 843 -34.13 9.19 -19.81
CA HIS A 843 -33.34 8.97 -18.61
C HIS A 843 -32.10 8.17 -19.02
N PRO A 844 -30.93 8.81 -19.23
CA PRO A 844 -29.78 8.12 -19.82
C PRO A 844 -29.17 7.05 -18.91
N GLY A 845 -29.25 7.23 -17.59
CA GLY A 845 -28.79 6.23 -16.62
C GLY A 845 -27.28 6.01 -16.68
N ALA A 846 -26.50 7.09 -16.75
CA ALA A 846 -25.05 7.00 -16.86
C ALA A 846 -24.40 6.41 -15.60
N ASP A 847 -24.80 6.91 -14.43
CA ASP A 847 -24.41 6.29 -13.18
C ASP A 847 -25.32 5.10 -12.87
N ASP A 848 -26.61 5.19 -13.23
CA ASP A 848 -27.65 4.20 -12.95
C ASP A 848 -28.19 3.51 -14.23
N ASN A 849 -27.60 2.44 -14.74
CA ASN A 849 -26.42 1.78 -14.22
C ASN A 849 -25.40 1.41 -15.32
N ALA A 850 -25.22 2.31 -16.29
CA ALA A 850 -24.14 2.17 -17.27
C ALA A 850 -22.76 2.08 -16.60
N SER A 851 -22.58 2.75 -15.45
CA SER A 851 -21.36 2.70 -14.65
C SER A 851 -21.03 1.30 -14.13
N GLY A 852 -22.02 0.56 -13.59
CA GLY A 852 -21.85 -0.81 -13.10
C GLY A 852 -21.50 -1.78 -14.22
N ILE A 853 -22.18 -1.66 -15.36
CA ILE A 853 -21.87 -2.45 -16.56
C ILE A 853 -20.48 -2.14 -17.10
N ALA A 854 -20.07 -0.86 -17.14
CA ALA A 854 -18.73 -0.49 -17.59
C ALA A 854 -17.62 -1.14 -16.73
N VAL A 855 -17.81 -1.16 -15.40
CA VAL A 855 -16.89 -1.86 -14.48
C VAL A 855 -16.92 -3.36 -14.72
N MET A 856 -18.10 -3.98 -14.89
CA MET A 856 -18.22 -5.41 -15.18
C MET A 856 -17.50 -5.81 -16.48
N LEU A 857 -17.67 -5.05 -17.56
CA LEU A 857 -17.02 -5.32 -18.85
C LEU A 857 -15.49 -5.21 -18.73
N GLU A 858 -15.00 -4.24 -17.96
CA GLU A 858 -13.57 -4.07 -17.72
C GLU A 858 -13.00 -5.23 -16.88
N LEU A 859 -13.72 -5.66 -15.85
CA LEU A 859 -13.36 -6.83 -15.05
C LEU A 859 -13.37 -8.10 -15.87
N ALA A 860 -14.40 -8.32 -16.69
CA ALA A 860 -14.49 -9.45 -17.61
C ALA A 860 -13.24 -9.54 -18.49
N LYS A 861 -12.82 -8.42 -19.09
CA LYS A 861 -11.59 -8.37 -19.89
C LYS A 861 -10.34 -8.67 -19.08
N SER A 862 -10.22 -8.11 -17.89
CA SER A 862 -9.04 -8.34 -17.03
C SER A 862 -8.95 -9.79 -16.52
N MET A 863 -10.10 -10.42 -16.26
CA MET A 863 -10.21 -11.73 -15.62
C MET A 863 -10.43 -12.87 -16.61
N ALA A 864 -10.69 -12.62 -17.89
CA ALA A 864 -10.96 -13.68 -18.86
C ALA A 864 -9.83 -14.71 -18.99
N LYS A 865 -8.58 -14.28 -18.75
CA LYS A 865 -7.39 -15.16 -18.71
C LYS A 865 -7.03 -15.62 -17.30
N SER A 866 -7.75 -15.15 -16.29
CA SER A 866 -7.61 -15.69 -14.94
C SER A 866 -8.14 -17.13 -14.97
N ALA A 867 -7.43 -18.03 -14.31
CA ALA A 867 -7.86 -19.41 -14.12
C ALA A 867 -8.27 -19.60 -12.66
N PRO A 868 -9.44 -19.04 -12.25
CA PRO A 868 -9.89 -19.10 -10.86
C PRO A 868 -10.19 -20.54 -10.47
N ASP A 869 -10.16 -20.85 -9.18
CA ASP A 869 -10.48 -22.20 -8.71
C ASP A 869 -11.99 -22.48 -8.84
N ARG A 870 -12.82 -21.48 -8.51
CA ARG A 870 -14.28 -21.49 -8.65
C ARG A 870 -14.73 -20.65 -9.84
N SER A 871 -15.80 -21.08 -10.52
CA SER A 871 -16.37 -20.33 -11.64
C SER A 871 -16.87 -18.95 -11.21
N ILE A 872 -16.72 -17.97 -12.10
CA ILE A 872 -17.24 -16.61 -11.90
C ILE A 872 -18.31 -16.37 -12.97
N ILE A 873 -19.53 -16.05 -12.53
CA ILE A 873 -20.64 -15.69 -13.40
C ILE A 873 -20.69 -14.17 -13.51
N LEU A 874 -20.72 -13.67 -14.74
CA LEU A 874 -20.95 -12.27 -15.10
C LEU A 874 -22.41 -12.14 -15.50
N LEU A 875 -23.23 -11.51 -14.66
CA LEU A 875 -24.68 -11.43 -14.83
C LEU A 875 -25.11 -9.98 -15.04
N ALA A 876 -25.39 -9.59 -16.28
CA ALA A 876 -26.04 -8.33 -16.58
C ALA A 876 -27.56 -8.51 -16.58
N THR A 877 -28.22 -7.97 -15.57
CA THR A 877 -29.67 -8.12 -15.33
C THR A 877 -30.49 -7.05 -16.04
N THR A 878 -31.73 -7.37 -16.37
CA THR A 878 -32.71 -6.43 -16.92
C THR A 878 -33.89 -6.25 -15.97
N ALA A 879 -34.64 -5.16 -16.14
CA ALA A 879 -35.84 -4.83 -15.37
C ALA A 879 -35.62 -4.80 -13.85
N GLU A 880 -34.48 -4.25 -13.41
CA GLU A 880 -34.23 -3.89 -12.01
C GLU A 880 -35.27 -2.86 -11.56
N GLU A 881 -35.47 -1.83 -12.37
CA GLU A 881 -36.35 -0.69 -12.10
C GLU A 881 -37.82 -1.10 -11.95
N ALA A 882 -38.19 -2.22 -12.59
CA ALA A 882 -39.51 -2.84 -12.55
C ALA A 882 -39.70 -3.84 -11.40
N GLY A 883 -38.78 -3.83 -10.41
CA GLY A 883 -38.87 -4.67 -9.22
C GLY A 883 -37.97 -5.90 -9.28
N LEU A 884 -36.72 -5.73 -9.73
CA LEU A 884 -35.66 -6.75 -9.69
C LEU A 884 -36.00 -7.99 -10.52
N LEU A 885 -36.79 -7.84 -11.58
CA LEU A 885 -37.41 -8.98 -12.27
C LEU A 885 -36.36 -9.86 -12.96
N GLY A 886 -35.29 -9.28 -13.53
CA GLY A 886 -34.18 -10.02 -14.10
C GLY A 886 -33.42 -10.86 -13.08
N ALA A 887 -33.01 -10.26 -11.95
CA ALA A 887 -32.32 -11.00 -10.89
C ALA A 887 -33.21 -12.09 -10.28
N ARG A 888 -34.49 -11.78 -10.02
CA ARG A 888 -35.47 -12.76 -9.51
C ARG A 888 -35.69 -13.92 -10.48
N HIS A 889 -35.76 -13.64 -11.78
CA HIS A 889 -35.86 -14.68 -12.78
C HIS A 889 -34.61 -15.58 -12.79
N TYR A 890 -33.42 -14.96 -12.72
CA TYR A 890 -32.15 -15.70 -12.66
C TYR A 890 -32.07 -16.61 -11.43
N VAL A 891 -32.29 -16.10 -10.21
CA VAL A 891 -32.20 -16.92 -8.98
C VAL A 891 -33.27 -18.01 -8.92
N LYS A 892 -34.43 -17.81 -9.54
CA LYS A 892 -35.48 -18.85 -9.64
C LYS A 892 -35.05 -20.02 -10.52
N ALA A 893 -34.37 -19.71 -11.63
CA ALA A 893 -33.94 -20.69 -12.63
C ALA A 893 -32.48 -21.13 -12.47
N MET A 894 -31.75 -20.61 -11.47
CA MET A 894 -30.29 -20.79 -11.31
C MET A 894 -29.81 -22.26 -11.29
N LYS A 895 -30.69 -23.20 -10.92
CA LYS A 895 -30.39 -24.64 -10.95
C LYS A 895 -30.13 -25.18 -12.36
N ASP A 896 -30.67 -24.50 -13.37
CA ASP A 896 -30.63 -24.88 -14.78
C ASP A 896 -29.45 -24.22 -15.51
N TYR A 897 -28.65 -23.40 -14.83
CA TYR A 897 -27.48 -22.71 -15.40
C TYR A 897 -26.16 -23.28 -14.86
N PRO A 898 -25.04 -23.13 -15.62
CA PRO A 898 -23.72 -23.58 -15.17
C PRO A 898 -23.34 -22.99 -13.80
N ALA A 899 -22.66 -23.80 -12.99
CA ALA A 899 -22.19 -23.41 -11.66
C ALA A 899 -23.32 -22.95 -10.70
N SER A 900 -24.41 -23.72 -10.66
CA SER A 900 -25.67 -23.42 -9.97
C SER A 900 -25.61 -23.25 -8.45
N LYS A 901 -24.50 -23.57 -7.77
CA LYS A 901 -24.32 -23.34 -6.33
C LYS A 901 -23.59 -22.03 -6.06
N ILE A 902 -24.34 -20.95 -5.95
CA ILE A 902 -23.80 -19.61 -5.70
C ILE A 902 -23.33 -19.50 -4.24
N ILE A 903 -22.06 -19.17 -4.02
CA ILE A 903 -21.52 -18.95 -2.68
C ILE A 903 -21.64 -17.49 -2.23
N ALA A 904 -21.71 -16.56 -3.18
CA ALA A 904 -21.84 -15.14 -2.94
C ALA A 904 -22.28 -14.39 -4.22
N ASN A 905 -23.00 -13.29 -4.04
CA ASN A 905 -23.23 -12.28 -5.08
C ASN A 905 -22.55 -10.94 -4.72
N VAL A 906 -21.88 -10.35 -5.71
CA VAL A 906 -21.31 -9.00 -5.65
C VAL A 906 -22.03 -8.15 -6.69
N ASN A 907 -22.88 -7.24 -6.24
CA ASN A 907 -23.68 -6.39 -7.11
C ASN A 907 -23.08 -4.99 -7.25
N LEU A 908 -23.00 -4.47 -8.49
CA LEU A 908 -22.56 -3.12 -8.82
C LEU A 908 -23.77 -2.29 -9.24
N ASP A 909 -24.02 -1.19 -8.56
CA ASP A 909 -25.06 -0.24 -8.92
C ASP A 909 -24.64 1.16 -8.47
N THR A 910 -24.76 2.14 -9.40
CA THR A 910 -24.43 3.57 -9.18
C THR A 910 -23.01 3.78 -8.65
N VAL A 911 -22.05 3.20 -9.37
CA VAL A 911 -20.63 3.13 -9.00
C VAL A 911 -19.76 4.19 -9.67
N GLY A 912 -20.34 5.06 -10.50
CA GLY A 912 -19.68 6.12 -11.24
C GLY A 912 -19.36 7.36 -10.41
N ARG A 913 -19.91 7.51 -9.18
CA ARG A 913 -19.73 8.71 -8.34
C ARG A 913 -19.44 8.43 -6.86
N ALA A 914 -18.55 7.48 -6.58
CA ALA A 914 -18.06 7.18 -5.24
C ALA A 914 -17.28 8.35 -4.61
N GLY A 915 -17.58 8.65 -3.35
CA GLY A 915 -16.86 9.63 -2.55
C GLY A 915 -15.49 9.13 -2.07
N GLU A 916 -15.06 9.59 -0.88
CA GLU A 916 -13.82 9.12 -0.26
C GLU A 916 -13.90 7.64 0.15
N LYS A 917 -15.08 7.18 0.58
CA LYS A 917 -15.35 5.79 0.96
C LYS A 917 -16.40 5.20 0.04
N VAL A 918 -16.14 3.99 -0.45
CA VAL A 918 -17.14 3.21 -1.20
C VAL A 918 -18.12 2.57 -0.21
N MET A 919 -19.42 2.70 -0.45
CA MET A 919 -20.44 2.12 0.42
C MET A 919 -20.72 0.67 0.04
N ILE A 920 -20.83 -0.18 1.05
CA ILE A 920 -21.11 -1.60 0.91
C ILE A 920 -22.38 -1.93 1.70
N PHE A 921 -23.47 -2.19 1.01
CA PHE A 921 -24.70 -2.71 1.59
C PHE A 921 -24.68 -4.24 1.62
N GLY A 922 -25.50 -4.84 2.49
CA GLY A 922 -25.56 -6.31 2.64
C GLY A 922 -24.36 -6.91 3.38
N GLY A 923 -23.48 -6.08 3.96
CA GLY A 923 -22.30 -6.54 4.70
C GLY A 923 -22.61 -7.39 5.95
N THR A 924 -23.88 -7.43 6.38
CA THR A 924 -24.40 -8.28 7.45
C THR A 924 -24.91 -9.64 6.97
N SER A 925 -24.82 -9.98 5.67
CA SER A 925 -25.30 -11.25 5.10
C SER A 925 -24.35 -12.43 5.29
N ALA A 926 -23.10 -12.17 5.66
CA ALA A 926 -22.12 -13.18 6.10
C ALA A 926 -21.11 -12.60 7.09
N THR A 927 -20.57 -13.45 7.96
CA THR A 927 -19.62 -13.02 9.01
C THR A 927 -18.28 -12.51 8.48
N GLU A 928 -17.92 -12.93 7.27
CA GLU A 928 -16.62 -12.70 6.65
C GLU A 928 -16.51 -11.38 5.91
N TRP A 929 -17.62 -10.73 5.53
CA TRP A 929 -17.59 -9.50 4.73
C TRP A 929 -16.71 -8.41 5.35
N ARG A 930 -16.81 -8.22 6.68
CA ARG A 930 -15.94 -7.27 7.41
C ARG A 930 -14.46 -7.54 7.19
N PHE A 931 -14.04 -8.80 7.21
CA PHE A 931 -12.63 -9.19 7.06
C PHE A 931 -12.19 -9.07 5.61
N ILE A 932 -13.06 -9.42 4.66
CA ILE A 932 -12.83 -9.23 3.22
C ILE A 932 -12.54 -7.75 2.95
N PHE A 933 -13.39 -6.83 3.40
CA PHE A 933 -13.22 -5.40 3.15
C PHE A 933 -12.11 -4.73 3.95
N MET A 934 -11.76 -5.26 5.13
CA MET A 934 -10.52 -4.89 5.81
C MET A 934 -9.29 -5.31 5.00
N GLY A 935 -9.31 -6.53 4.44
CA GLY A 935 -8.26 -7.05 3.56
C GLY A 935 -8.11 -6.24 2.29
N THR A 936 -9.21 -5.92 1.60
CA THR A 936 -9.17 -5.10 0.37
C THR A 936 -8.73 -3.67 0.63
N THR A 937 -9.08 -3.09 1.78
CA THR A 937 -8.56 -1.77 2.18
C THR A 937 -7.05 -1.83 2.38
N ALA A 938 -6.52 -2.92 2.95
CA ALA A 938 -5.09 -3.10 3.15
C ALA A 938 -4.32 -3.32 1.83
N THR A 939 -4.90 -4.02 0.86
CA THR A 939 -4.29 -4.21 -0.47
C THR A 939 -4.40 -2.95 -1.31
N THR A 940 -5.62 -2.50 -1.59
CA THR A 940 -5.90 -1.43 -2.56
C THR A 940 -5.68 -0.02 -2.01
N GLY A 941 -5.71 0.16 -0.69
CA GLY A 941 -5.76 1.47 -0.03
C GLY A 941 -7.14 2.15 -0.09
N ILE A 942 -8.10 1.56 -0.80
CA ILE A 942 -9.45 2.12 -1.01
C ILE A 942 -10.26 1.93 0.27
N GLN A 943 -10.74 3.04 0.81
CA GLN A 943 -11.55 3.02 2.02
C GLN A 943 -12.97 2.57 1.68
N THR A 944 -13.53 1.71 2.53
CA THR A 944 -14.90 1.23 2.42
C THR A 944 -15.71 1.57 3.67
N ASN A 945 -17.02 1.69 3.51
CA ASN A 945 -17.96 1.84 4.61
C ASN A 945 -18.99 0.72 4.53
N LEU A 946 -18.90 -0.26 5.44
CA LEU A 946 -19.90 -1.31 5.55
C LEU A 946 -21.15 -0.76 6.23
N VAL A 947 -22.23 -0.68 5.46
CA VAL A 947 -23.52 -0.21 5.95
C VAL A 947 -24.21 -1.37 6.66
N MET A 948 -24.39 -1.23 7.98
CA MET A 948 -25.00 -2.26 8.83
C MET A 948 -26.54 -2.26 8.76
N GLN A 949 -27.13 -1.19 8.22
CA GLN A 949 -28.57 -1.12 8.00
C GLN A 949 -28.98 -2.02 6.83
N GLU A 950 -30.07 -2.77 6.99
CA GLU A 950 -30.68 -3.56 5.92
C GLU A 950 -31.29 -2.63 4.86
N VAL A 951 -30.52 -2.34 3.83
CA VAL A 951 -30.96 -1.63 2.62
C VAL A 951 -31.05 -2.65 1.48
N ASN A 952 -32.29 -3.05 1.20
CA ASN A 952 -32.63 -4.01 0.14
C ASN A 952 -33.23 -3.23 -1.04
N ALA A 953 -32.35 -2.65 -1.86
CA ALA A 953 -32.71 -1.65 -2.86
C ALA A 953 -32.17 -1.93 -4.26
N SER A 954 -31.48 -3.05 -4.49
CA SER A 954 -30.90 -3.44 -5.78
C SER A 954 -30.90 -4.96 -5.94
N ASP A 955 -30.35 -5.47 -7.05
CA ASP A 955 -30.41 -6.88 -7.47
C ASP A 955 -29.82 -7.88 -6.46
N HIS A 956 -28.90 -7.46 -5.59
CA HIS A 956 -28.38 -8.30 -4.50
C HIS A 956 -29.51 -8.83 -3.61
N THR A 957 -30.61 -8.10 -3.50
CA THR A 957 -31.80 -8.48 -2.73
C THR A 957 -32.36 -9.82 -3.17
N ALA A 958 -32.41 -10.11 -4.48
CA ALA A 958 -32.94 -11.37 -4.99
C ALA A 958 -32.11 -12.58 -4.51
N PHE A 959 -30.80 -12.39 -4.32
CA PHE A 959 -29.90 -13.41 -3.78
C PHE A 959 -30.08 -13.58 -2.27
N LEU A 960 -30.23 -12.48 -1.53
CA LEU A 960 -30.54 -12.53 -0.09
C LEU A 960 -31.86 -13.27 0.18
N GLU A 961 -32.89 -13.04 -0.63
CA GLU A 961 -34.20 -13.70 -0.52
C GLU A 961 -34.12 -15.23 -0.63
N VAL A 962 -33.15 -15.77 -1.38
CA VAL A 962 -32.91 -17.21 -1.53
C VAL A 962 -31.81 -17.76 -0.60
N GLY A 963 -31.34 -16.95 0.36
CA GLY A 963 -30.34 -17.35 1.36
C GLY A 963 -28.89 -17.31 0.87
N VAL A 964 -28.62 -16.74 -0.30
CA VAL A 964 -27.26 -16.52 -0.82
C VAL A 964 -26.71 -15.22 -0.23
N PRO A 965 -25.55 -15.23 0.46
CA PRO A 965 -24.91 -14.01 0.91
C PRO A 965 -24.62 -13.07 -0.26
N ALA A 966 -25.01 -11.80 -0.13
CA ALA A 966 -24.89 -10.83 -1.21
C ALA A 966 -24.57 -9.44 -0.68
N ILE A 967 -23.81 -8.70 -1.47
CA ILE A 967 -23.47 -7.30 -1.20
C ILE A 967 -23.82 -6.42 -2.39
N HIS A 968 -24.06 -5.15 -2.12
CA HIS A 968 -24.22 -4.10 -3.12
C HIS A 968 -23.18 -3.02 -2.89
N ILE A 969 -22.32 -2.84 -3.89
CA ILE A 969 -21.30 -1.80 -3.94
C ILE A 969 -21.94 -0.58 -4.59
N PHE A 970 -21.95 0.53 -3.84
CA PHE A 970 -22.64 1.75 -4.19
C PHE A 970 -21.72 2.96 -4.03
N GLY A 971 -21.72 3.86 -5.01
CA GLY A 971 -20.85 5.03 -5.04
C GLY A 971 -21.26 6.06 -4.00
N SER A 972 -22.29 6.85 -4.29
CA SER A 972 -22.85 7.87 -3.40
C SER A 972 -24.23 8.31 -3.88
N PRO A 973 -25.12 8.77 -2.99
CA PRO A 973 -26.42 9.27 -3.40
C PRO A 973 -26.27 10.64 -4.07
N THR A 974 -26.87 10.83 -5.25
CA THR A 974 -26.80 12.09 -6.00
C THR A 974 -28.16 12.71 -6.24
N GLY A 975 -28.17 14.03 -6.45
CA GLY A 975 -29.40 14.81 -6.61
C GLY A 975 -30.16 14.50 -7.90
N ASP A 976 -29.50 13.95 -8.91
CA ASP A 976 -29.99 13.59 -10.24
C ASP A 976 -30.37 12.10 -10.40
N TYR A 977 -30.33 11.32 -9.32
CA TYR A 977 -30.77 9.92 -9.30
C TYR A 977 -32.22 9.76 -9.82
N HIS A 978 -32.39 8.86 -10.80
CA HIS A 978 -33.62 8.63 -11.58
C HIS A 978 -34.11 9.90 -12.29
N ARG A 979 -33.22 10.67 -12.94
CA ARG A 979 -33.56 11.89 -13.69
C ARG A 979 -32.78 12.01 -14.99
N PRO A 980 -33.24 12.82 -15.96
CA PRO A 980 -32.53 13.08 -17.22
C PRO A 980 -31.14 13.72 -17.08
N GLY A 981 -30.80 14.22 -15.88
CA GLY A 981 -29.50 14.77 -15.56
C GLY A 981 -28.39 13.73 -15.38
N ASP A 982 -28.73 12.44 -15.20
CA ASP A 982 -27.76 11.37 -15.02
C ASP A 982 -27.06 11.01 -16.35
N LYS A 983 -26.07 11.81 -16.72
CA LYS A 983 -25.38 11.81 -18.01
C LYS A 983 -23.93 11.36 -17.89
N ALA A 984 -23.34 10.92 -19.00
CA ALA A 984 -21.99 10.37 -19.04
C ALA A 984 -20.90 11.33 -18.52
N ASP A 985 -21.09 12.65 -18.69
CA ASP A 985 -20.19 13.70 -18.21
C ASP A 985 -20.25 13.91 -16.68
N THR A 986 -21.26 13.37 -16.01
CA THR A 986 -21.38 13.39 -14.54
C THR A 986 -20.60 12.25 -13.88
N VAL A 987 -20.21 11.21 -14.64
CA VAL A 987 -19.49 10.04 -14.12
C VAL A 987 -18.00 10.36 -13.92
N SER A 988 -17.47 9.97 -12.76
CA SER A 988 -16.08 10.18 -12.39
C SER A 988 -15.23 8.98 -12.77
N LEU A 989 -14.23 9.21 -13.64
CA LEU A 989 -13.23 8.20 -13.97
C LEU A 989 -12.56 7.61 -12.72
N SER A 990 -12.22 8.47 -11.76
CA SER A 990 -11.59 8.02 -10.50
C SER A 990 -12.49 7.08 -9.70
N SER A 991 -13.82 7.24 -9.79
CA SER A 991 -14.77 6.34 -9.14
C SER A 991 -14.75 4.96 -9.78
N LEU A 992 -14.87 4.90 -11.11
CA LEU A 992 -14.84 3.63 -11.86
C LEU A 992 -13.54 2.86 -11.58
N MET A 993 -12.39 3.54 -11.56
CA MET A 993 -11.09 2.94 -11.21
C MET A 993 -11.09 2.34 -9.80
N LYS A 994 -11.56 3.10 -8.80
CA LYS A 994 -11.63 2.62 -7.42
C LYS A 994 -12.52 1.40 -7.30
N VAL A 995 -13.73 1.46 -7.85
CA VAL A 995 -14.71 0.37 -7.73
C VAL A 995 -14.24 -0.86 -8.50
N ALA A 996 -13.66 -0.72 -9.69
CA ALA A 996 -13.07 -1.85 -10.41
C ALA A 996 -11.96 -2.56 -9.59
N ALA A 997 -11.04 -1.79 -9.00
CA ALA A 997 -9.97 -2.36 -8.18
C ALA A 997 -10.50 -3.08 -6.93
N LEU A 998 -11.45 -2.47 -6.24
CA LEU A 998 -12.11 -3.06 -5.07
C LEU A 998 -12.83 -4.37 -5.44
N THR A 999 -13.64 -4.34 -6.51
CA THR A 999 -14.44 -5.48 -6.94
C THR A 999 -13.59 -6.64 -7.45
N LYS A 1000 -12.49 -6.37 -8.19
CA LYS A 1000 -11.54 -7.42 -8.61
C LYS A 1000 -11.02 -8.19 -7.39
N GLU A 1001 -10.52 -7.49 -6.37
CA GLU A 1001 -9.98 -8.14 -5.17
C GLU A 1001 -11.03 -8.97 -4.43
N VAL A 1002 -12.27 -8.49 -4.31
CA VAL A 1002 -13.36 -9.23 -3.67
C VAL A 1002 -13.70 -10.49 -4.47
N VAL A 1003 -13.92 -10.37 -5.78
CA VAL A 1003 -14.33 -11.48 -6.64
C VAL A 1003 -13.21 -12.53 -6.75
N GLU A 1004 -11.96 -12.12 -6.91
CA GLU A 1004 -10.81 -13.05 -6.93
C GLU A 1004 -10.64 -13.79 -5.62
N TYR A 1005 -10.76 -13.10 -4.48
CA TYR A 1005 -10.72 -13.74 -3.16
C TYR A 1005 -11.81 -14.81 -3.02
N LEU A 1006 -13.05 -14.49 -3.41
CA LEU A 1006 -14.16 -15.44 -3.39
C LEU A 1006 -13.96 -16.59 -4.39
N GLY A 1007 -13.31 -16.31 -5.52
CA GLY A 1007 -13.00 -17.29 -6.57
C GLY A 1007 -12.01 -18.36 -6.14
N VAL A 1008 -11.16 -18.09 -5.15
CA VAL A 1008 -10.13 -19.03 -4.66
C VAL A 1008 -10.40 -19.54 -3.24
N ARG A 1009 -11.40 -19.00 -2.56
CA ARG A 1009 -11.75 -19.42 -1.20
C ARG A 1009 -12.18 -20.90 -1.18
N PRO A 1010 -11.61 -21.75 -0.32
CA PRO A 1010 -12.00 -23.15 -0.24
C PRO A 1010 -13.43 -23.31 0.28
N GLU A 1011 -13.74 -22.63 1.39
CA GLU A 1011 -15.05 -22.70 2.05
C GLU A 1011 -16.03 -21.64 1.52
N PRO A 1012 -17.34 -21.93 1.45
CA PRO A 1012 -18.36 -20.90 1.27
C PRO A 1012 -18.33 -19.83 2.37
N LEU A 1013 -19.08 -18.75 2.17
CA LEU A 1013 -19.28 -17.76 3.22
C LEU A 1013 -20.25 -18.28 4.30
N THR A 1014 -20.00 -17.91 5.56
CA THR A 1014 -20.88 -18.25 6.67
C THR A 1014 -22.07 -17.30 6.67
N SER A 1015 -23.17 -17.74 6.05
CA SER A 1015 -24.41 -16.97 5.96
C SER A 1015 -24.98 -16.68 7.34
N THR A 1016 -25.32 -15.42 7.58
CA THR A 1016 -26.02 -14.92 8.77
C THR A 1016 -27.49 -14.65 8.48
N LEU A 1017 -27.95 -14.95 7.26
CA LEU A 1017 -29.34 -14.85 6.87
C LEU A 1017 -30.15 -15.91 7.63
N LYS A 1018 -31.36 -15.53 8.07
CA LYS A 1018 -32.26 -16.48 8.72
C LYS A 1018 -32.60 -17.61 7.74
N PRO A 1019 -32.68 -18.88 8.19
CA PRO A 1019 -33.14 -19.97 7.34
C PRO A 1019 -34.48 -19.59 6.71
N ALA A 1020 -34.61 -19.74 5.39
CA ALA A 1020 -35.87 -19.51 4.70
C ALA A 1020 -36.93 -20.42 5.31
N ASP A 1021 -38.08 -19.87 5.71
CA ASP A 1021 -39.24 -20.66 6.13
C ASP A 1021 -39.56 -21.67 5.00
N PRO A 1022 -39.57 -22.99 5.26
CA PRO A 1022 -39.86 -24.01 4.26
C PRO A 1022 -41.20 -23.81 3.54
N LYS A 1023 -42.11 -23.04 4.14
CA LYS A 1023 -43.46 -22.72 3.62
C LYS A 1023 -43.56 -21.34 2.97
N ALA A 1024 -42.54 -20.47 3.07
CA ALA A 1024 -42.54 -19.18 2.40
C ALA A 1024 -42.33 -19.35 0.87
N PRO A 1025 -42.89 -18.47 0.02
CA PRO A 1025 -42.56 -18.44 -1.40
C PRO A 1025 -41.04 -18.33 -1.58
N LYS A 1026 -40.43 -19.25 -2.34
CA LYS A 1026 -38.96 -19.31 -2.54
C LYS A 1026 -38.37 -18.07 -3.22
N VAL A 1027 -39.22 -17.21 -3.79
CA VAL A 1027 -38.90 -15.86 -4.27
C VAL A 1027 -40.13 -15.04 -3.89
N LEU A 1028 -39.95 -13.91 -3.19
CA LEU A 1028 -41.08 -13.05 -2.88
C LEU A 1028 -41.69 -12.57 -4.22
N PRO A 1029 -43.02 -12.65 -4.42
CA PRO A 1029 -43.63 -12.02 -5.58
C PRO A 1029 -43.19 -10.55 -5.62
N PRO A 1030 -43.01 -9.94 -6.82
CA PRO A 1030 -42.71 -8.53 -6.91
C PRO A 1030 -43.68 -7.79 -6.01
N ALA A 1031 -43.17 -6.97 -5.09
CA ALA A 1031 -44.02 -6.25 -4.15
C ALA A 1031 -45.14 -5.62 -4.99
N ASN A 1032 -46.41 -6.04 -4.75
CA ASN A 1032 -47.59 -5.56 -5.45
C ASN A 1032 -47.38 -4.10 -5.80
N ARG A 1033 -47.46 -3.70 -7.09
CA ARG A 1033 -47.27 -2.32 -7.61
C ARG A 1033 -47.43 -1.39 -6.43
N ARG A 1034 -46.31 -1.02 -5.77
CA ARG A 1034 -46.42 -0.26 -4.52
C ARG A 1034 -47.33 0.89 -4.91
N SER A 1035 -48.46 1.07 -4.23
CA SER A 1035 -49.15 2.35 -4.35
C SER A 1035 -48.04 3.36 -4.01
N GLY A 1036 -47.51 4.00 -5.05
CA GLY A 1036 -46.23 4.66 -4.96
C GLY A 1036 -46.34 5.67 -3.84
N ARG A 1037 -45.24 5.95 -3.13
CA ARG A 1037 -45.17 7.18 -2.33
C ARG A 1037 -45.71 8.30 -3.22
N LYS A 1038 -46.92 8.79 -2.93
CA LYS A 1038 -47.60 9.81 -3.75
C LYS A 1038 -46.88 11.15 -3.64
N VAL A 1039 -46.12 11.29 -2.57
CA VAL A 1039 -45.45 12.49 -2.11
C VAL A 1039 -43.95 12.29 -1.93
N SER A 1040 -43.21 13.38 -2.04
CA SER A 1040 -41.78 13.43 -1.73
C SER A 1040 -41.45 14.71 -0.96
N THR A 1041 -40.57 14.59 0.04
CA THR A 1041 -39.94 15.76 0.65
C THR A 1041 -38.81 16.32 -0.21
N GLY A 1042 -38.31 15.56 -1.19
CA GLY A 1042 -37.08 15.86 -1.93
C GLY A 1042 -35.80 15.75 -1.11
N ALA A 1043 -35.89 15.26 0.13
CA ALA A 1043 -34.73 14.99 0.97
C ALA A 1043 -34.09 13.64 0.60
N MET A 1044 -32.77 13.63 0.46
CA MET A 1044 -31.97 12.44 0.23
C MET A 1044 -31.33 11.98 1.54
N PRO A 1045 -31.49 10.71 1.96
CA PRO A 1045 -30.83 10.19 3.15
C PRO A 1045 -29.30 10.16 3.02
N ASP A 1046 -28.62 10.29 4.15
CA ASP A 1046 -27.23 9.90 4.35
C ASP A 1046 -27.20 8.43 4.81
N PHE A 1047 -26.99 7.52 3.85
CA PHE A 1047 -26.99 6.08 4.10
C PHE A 1047 -25.80 5.60 4.98
N ALA A 1048 -24.79 6.45 5.18
CA ALA A 1048 -23.67 6.16 6.08
C ALA A 1048 -23.98 6.48 7.54
N PHE A 1049 -25.10 7.14 7.83
CA PHE A 1049 -25.50 7.51 9.18
C PHE A 1049 -26.01 6.29 9.97
N SER A 1050 -25.41 6.05 11.14
CA SER A 1050 -25.74 4.93 12.04
C SER A 1050 -26.45 5.36 13.33
N GLY A 1051 -26.79 6.65 13.48
CA GLY A 1051 -27.54 7.14 14.64
C GLY A 1051 -29.05 6.92 14.49
N SER A 1052 -29.80 7.23 15.55
CA SER A 1052 -31.27 7.24 15.49
C SER A 1052 -31.76 8.41 14.64
N GLY A 1053 -32.67 8.14 13.71
CA GLY A 1053 -33.25 9.13 12.78
C GLY A 1053 -32.82 8.93 11.33
N VAL A 1054 -33.22 9.86 10.45
CA VAL A 1054 -32.79 9.90 9.05
C VAL A 1054 -32.02 11.18 8.80
N LYS A 1055 -30.69 11.09 8.80
CA LYS A 1055 -29.82 12.20 8.43
C LYS A 1055 -29.95 12.52 6.94
N ILE A 1056 -30.00 13.80 6.59
CA ILE A 1056 -30.17 14.28 5.23
C ILE A 1056 -28.82 14.60 4.62
N SER A 1057 -28.50 13.98 3.49
CA SER A 1057 -27.28 14.25 2.71
C SER A 1057 -27.47 15.44 1.77
N SER A 1058 -28.63 15.55 1.14
CA SER A 1058 -28.98 16.66 0.24
C SER A 1058 -30.48 16.87 0.17
N VAL A 1059 -30.89 18.06 -0.30
CA VAL A 1059 -32.29 18.40 -0.53
C VAL A 1059 -32.42 18.92 -1.95
N ALA A 1060 -33.32 18.30 -2.74
CA ALA A 1060 -33.54 18.70 -4.12
C ALA A 1060 -34.12 20.12 -4.20
N ALA A 1061 -33.60 20.95 -5.12
CA ALA A 1061 -34.15 22.26 -5.39
C ALA A 1061 -35.64 22.19 -5.76
N LYS A 1062 -36.42 23.19 -5.35
CA LYS A 1062 -37.89 23.28 -5.58
C LYS A 1062 -38.72 22.13 -4.98
N SER A 1063 -38.18 21.39 -4.02
CA SER A 1063 -38.90 20.34 -3.31
C SER A 1063 -39.64 20.85 -2.07
N ALA A 1064 -40.56 20.05 -1.53
CA ALA A 1064 -41.28 20.38 -0.29
C ALA A 1064 -40.33 20.65 0.88
N GLY A 1065 -39.23 19.90 0.99
CA GLY A 1065 -38.21 20.09 2.02
C GLY A 1065 -37.42 21.37 1.81
N ALA A 1066 -37.04 21.70 0.58
CA ALA A 1066 -36.31 22.94 0.29
C ALA A 1066 -37.16 24.18 0.64
N ASP A 1067 -38.44 24.16 0.25
CA ASP A 1067 -39.38 25.26 0.52
C ASP A 1067 -39.63 25.44 2.03
N ALA A 1068 -39.63 24.33 2.79
CA ALA A 1068 -39.79 24.34 4.25
C ALA A 1068 -38.48 24.60 5.02
N GLY A 1069 -37.35 24.82 4.34
CA GLY A 1069 -36.07 25.11 4.98
C GLY A 1069 -35.31 23.90 5.56
N LEU A 1070 -35.61 22.68 5.06
CA LEU A 1070 -34.83 21.47 5.33
C LEU A 1070 -33.43 21.59 4.68
N LYS A 1071 -32.38 21.20 5.41
CA LYS A 1071 -30.99 21.36 4.98
C LYS A 1071 -30.21 20.05 5.03
N ALA A 1072 -29.14 19.96 4.24
CA ALA A 1072 -28.15 18.92 4.42
C ALA A 1072 -27.57 18.98 5.85
N GLY A 1073 -27.42 17.82 6.50
CA GLY A 1073 -26.98 17.69 7.88
C GLY A 1073 -28.12 17.54 8.91
N ASP A 1074 -29.34 17.94 8.57
CA ASP A 1074 -30.51 17.74 9.44
C ASP A 1074 -30.78 16.25 9.66
N ILE A 1075 -31.23 15.85 10.86
CA ILE A 1075 -31.64 14.48 11.17
C ILE A 1075 -33.13 14.44 11.45
N ILE A 1076 -33.93 13.85 10.57
CA ILE A 1076 -35.37 13.68 10.78
C ILE A 1076 -35.58 12.68 11.92
N THR A 1077 -36.19 13.14 13.02
CA THR A 1077 -36.50 12.35 14.22
C THR A 1077 -38.00 12.11 14.37
N SER A 1078 -38.85 12.93 13.74
CA SER A 1078 -40.29 12.70 13.64
C SER A 1078 -40.87 13.21 12.32
N PHE A 1079 -41.89 12.52 11.81
CA PHE A 1079 -42.62 12.91 10.61
C PHE A 1079 -44.13 12.75 10.85
N GLY A 1080 -44.84 13.88 10.96
CA GLY A 1080 -46.28 13.89 11.17
C GLY A 1080 -46.73 13.28 12.49
N GLY A 1081 -45.90 13.38 13.53
CA GLY A 1081 -46.14 12.80 14.86
C GLY A 1081 -45.65 11.35 15.01
N ASP A 1082 -45.32 10.65 13.92
CA ASP A 1082 -44.64 9.36 14.01
C ASP A 1082 -43.18 9.57 14.40
N ALA A 1083 -42.66 8.75 15.31
CA ALA A 1083 -41.22 8.69 15.57
C ALA A 1083 -40.51 8.08 14.36
N VAL A 1084 -39.38 8.69 13.99
CA VAL A 1084 -38.51 8.23 12.91
C VAL A 1084 -37.17 7.90 13.53
N THR A 1085 -36.89 6.61 13.69
CA THR A 1085 -35.59 6.11 14.19
C THR A 1085 -34.71 5.57 13.06
N ASN A 1086 -35.29 5.30 11.89
CA ASN A 1086 -34.59 4.74 10.74
C ASN A 1086 -35.32 5.02 9.41
N LEU A 1087 -34.67 4.70 8.29
CA LEU A 1087 -35.18 4.97 6.94
C LEU A 1087 -36.48 4.23 6.60
N ARG A 1088 -36.69 3.04 7.17
CA ARG A 1088 -37.91 2.24 6.96
C ARG A 1088 -39.12 2.93 7.60
N GLU A 1089 -38.96 3.45 8.81
CA GLU A 1089 -39.99 4.22 9.51
C GLU A 1089 -40.31 5.52 8.80
N TYR A 1090 -39.28 6.27 8.38
CA TYR A 1090 -39.49 7.48 7.58
C TYR A 1090 -40.27 7.21 6.29
N THR A 1091 -39.90 6.14 5.57
CA THR A 1091 -40.59 5.71 4.36
C THR A 1091 -42.05 5.34 4.62
N LYS A 1092 -42.31 4.65 5.74
CA LYS A 1092 -43.66 4.25 6.18
C LYS A 1092 -44.51 5.47 6.55
N ALA A 1093 -43.94 6.42 7.28
CA ALA A 1093 -44.61 7.67 7.67
C ALA A 1093 -45.00 8.50 6.44
N LEU A 1094 -44.07 8.69 5.51
CA LEU A 1094 -44.33 9.37 4.22
C LEU A 1094 -45.45 8.73 3.39
N GLY A 1095 -45.61 7.41 3.47
CA GLY A 1095 -46.64 6.67 2.74
C GLY A 1095 -48.08 6.99 3.16
N LYS A 1096 -48.28 7.66 4.30
CA LYS A 1096 -49.61 8.02 4.82
C LYS A 1096 -50.22 9.27 4.18
N TYR A 1097 -49.45 10.04 3.42
CA TYR A 1097 -49.84 11.40 2.97
C TYR A 1097 -50.05 11.51 1.45
N ASN A 1098 -50.80 12.54 1.05
CA ASN A 1098 -51.11 12.91 -0.33
C ASN A 1098 -50.49 14.28 -0.71
N PRO A 1099 -50.31 14.56 -2.02
CA PRO A 1099 -49.82 15.87 -2.47
C PRO A 1099 -50.73 17.00 -1.99
N GLY A 1100 -50.15 18.06 -1.45
CA GLY A 1100 -50.85 19.18 -0.84
C GLY A 1100 -50.99 19.10 0.69
N ASP A 1101 -50.80 17.91 1.27
CA ASP A 1101 -50.87 17.74 2.73
C ASP A 1101 -49.75 18.54 3.42
N LYS A 1102 -50.13 19.26 4.49
CA LYS A 1102 -49.18 19.91 5.40
C LYS A 1102 -48.80 18.96 6.51
N VAL A 1103 -47.50 18.76 6.72
CA VAL A 1103 -46.98 17.84 7.74
C VAL A 1103 -45.89 18.52 8.57
N ALA A 1104 -46.00 18.41 9.90
CA ALA A 1104 -44.93 18.82 10.80
C ALA A 1104 -43.82 17.77 10.81
N VAL A 1105 -42.58 18.20 10.64
CA VAL A 1105 -41.39 17.36 10.64
C VAL A 1105 -40.43 17.90 11.69
N ILE A 1106 -40.04 17.07 12.64
CA ILE A 1106 -39.03 17.44 13.65
C ILE A 1106 -37.69 16.94 13.15
N VAL A 1107 -36.73 17.87 13.07
CA VAL A 1107 -35.35 17.58 12.69
C VAL A 1107 -34.39 18.04 13.75
N LYS A 1108 -33.37 17.24 14.03
CA LYS A 1108 -32.24 17.65 14.83
C LYS A 1108 -31.21 18.35 13.95
N ARG A 1109 -30.93 19.62 14.23
CA ARG A 1109 -29.96 20.48 13.53
C ARG A 1109 -28.86 20.88 14.50
N GLY A 1110 -27.72 20.19 14.43
CA GLY A 1110 -26.72 20.27 15.49
C GLY A 1110 -27.25 19.62 16.77
N ASP A 1111 -27.35 20.39 17.84
CA ASP A 1111 -27.90 19.93 19.14
C ASP A 1111 -29.35 20.39 19.39
N GLU A 1112 -29.94 21.17 18.49
CA GLU A 1112 -31.29 21.72 18.63
C GLU A 1112 -32.33 20.93 17.81
N ASP A 1113 -33.54 20.80 18.36
CA ASP A 1113 -34.70 20.27 17.64
C ASP A 1113 -35.47 21.41 16.96
N VAL A 1114 -35.65 21.29 15.65
CA VAL A 1114 -36.33 22.27 14.80
C VAL A 1114 -37.57 21.62 14.20
N THR A 1115 -38.73 22.26 14.38
CA THR A 1115 -39.97 21.84 13.72
C THR A 1115 -40.16 22.59 12.41
N LEU A 1116 -40.35 21.85 11.31
CA LEU A 1116 -40.60 22.37 9.97
C LEU A 1116 -42.00 21.95 9.51
N GLU A 1117 -42.75 22.86 8.89
CA GLU A 1117 -44.03 22.52 8.25
C GLU A 1117 -43.80 22.32 6.74
N LEU A 1118 -43.91 21.08 6.27
CA LEU A 1118 -43.76 20.75 4.85
C LEU A 1118 -45.12 20.69 4.18
N THR A 1119 -45.31 21.45 3.10
CA THR A 1119 -46.40 21.20 2.15
C THR A 1119 -45.92 20.17 1.13
N LEU A 1120 -46.37 18.93 1.26
CA LEU A 1120 -45.86 17.81 0.48
C LEU A 1120 -46.23 17.95 -1.00
N LYS A 1121 -45.25 17.75 -1.87
CA LYS A 1121 -45.44 17.82 -3.33
C LYS A 1121 -45.61 16.42 -3.91
N LYS A 1122 -46.31 16.35 -5.05
CA LYS A 1122 -46.40 15.11 -5.85
C LYS A 1122 -44.99 14.64 -6.20
N ARG A 1123 -44.75 13.34 -6.02
CA ARG A 1123 -43.44 12.72 -6.19
C ARG A 1123 -42.90 12.84 -7.62
#